data_AF-A0A0H2X2B1-F1
#
_entry.id   AF-A0A0H2X2B1-F1
#
_cell.length_a   1.000
_cell.length_b   1.000
_cell.length_c   1.000
_cell.angle_alpha   90.00
_cell.angle_beta   90.00
_cell.angle_gamma   90.00
#
_symmetry.space_group_name_H-M   'P 1'
#
loop_
_entity.id
_entity.type
_entity.pdbx_description
1 polymer ?
#
loop_
_entity_poly.entity_id
_entity_poly.type
_entity_poly.pdbx_seq_one_letter_code
_entity_poly.pdbx_strand_id
1 'polypeptide(L)'
;MKRNFKRNLSIIILVFALALYHVLPTCLYYSRPLNRKIDGREARKIIERFTRQVSDARNDLTLRVAKILSTLKLRGDIKQHPSIPGVVNVHFPLAEDAALFIDNVVHGEPSVPVKSARLYVVGSSEFTGETVVQISGSLVTSLTEKDLSFVSYEDKDITVSQELENLATNLFIESERPCECGYYSLWDSMPIEKVIHVTRNICSGLRLLPARKTQAFLSRCLGTERDFTAFLARLEKALQHEEVKEAREELKDASYLLHSRNSRWNSISPKVVGNVVDCSELSPCFSSMSLTADGKLLFHFDAEVAANRQQLVGNERLDLERLFAMEKQHIATRLNRSVEGTEFGFAVRLRDEAASGKIVLQGHRVCQRIVEHLTALVLNRPIAETCDLSTENFPVYGREPLDSDTLGCFIFSPERSCRHFSKGSVYIVFKGLRSIVAKYEHAGAEEAALLQHDLQNLYACFIHTDAVSCSLGEDRVLEIKEPLQRVIRIWGEEFVQSFGKASLEVRDVRDRLAVVNRIEKTQHAELVRWDEQYRQAQCSMNPQVRLRAAIPHKNIFFENLKLNIRKYSRGEHVLRFGTDFVGGKQIRIAFRDHQGNLLTDKAGIDKVSDELYARLNKLGVSEVGMQREGDHIQVSVPGVAGISSADILGTSKMSFHVVNEQFSSRSPLRYEVQTFLDYLWFTARSLDECSPQAINRLAGALFHGDNGSAPVNVRVAVEKLREAGLSFSKELEGGSASLDTQYSMIAIEKESREQVNPLMIVFRNHALEGASLKNIRPEFAVGEGYVLNFGVKDKATFSDGRETPVQQFHAWTSKFCQEGVSGTKNGLSLEGEGGVWLSY
;
A
#
# COMPACT_ATOMS: atom_id res chain seq x y z
N MET A 1 -8.75 -57.34 -43.76
CA MET A 1 -9.81 -56.39 -43.32
C MET A 1 -9.89 -56.16 -41.80
N LYS A 2 -9.84 -57.18 -40.92
CA LYS A 2 -10.01 -57.01 -39.45
C LYS A 2 -8.96 -56.12 -38.73
N ARG A 3 -7.72 -56.02 -39.24
CA ARG A 3 -6.64 -55.21 -38.64
C ARG A 3 -6.82 -53.69 -38.82
N ASN A 4 -7.47 -53.28 -39.91
CA ASN A 4 -7.75 -51.86 -40.19
C ASN A 4 -8.97 -51.35 -39.42
N PHE A 5 -9.93 -52.22 -39.08
CA PHE A 5 -11.11 -51.85 -38.29
C PHE A 5 -10.74 -51.44 -36.86
N LYS A 6 -9.91 -52.22 -36.15
CA LYS A 6 -9.45 -51.86 -34.80
C LYS A 6 -8.65 -50.55 -34.79
N ARG A 7 -7.79 -50.33 -35.79
CA ARG A 7 -7.02 -49.09 -35.93
C ARG A 7 -7.93 -47.90 -36.22
N ASN A 8 -8.84 -48.02 -37.17
CA ASN A 8 -9.76 -46.94 -37.53
C ASN A 8 -10.72 -46.63 -36.38
N LEU A 9 -11.22 -47.63 -35.65
CA LEU A 9 -12.04 -47.42 -34.45
C LEU A 9 -11.25 -46.69 -33.34
N SER A 10 -9.99 -47.07 -33.11
CA SER A 10 -9.12 -46.37 -32.16
C SER A 10 -8.87 -44.91 -32.56
N ILE A 11 -8.71 -44.63 -33.86
CA ILE A 11 -8.56 -43.27 -34.38
C ILE A 11 -9.86 -42.49 -34.20
N ILE A 12 -11.02 -43.08 -34.51
CA ILE A 12 -12.32 -42.43 -34.33
C ILE A 12 -12.56 -42.11 -32.86
N ILE A 13 -12.27 -43.04 -31.94
CA ILE A 13 -12.37 -42.82 -30.50
C ILE A 13 -11.44 -41.69 -30.06
N LEU A 14 -10.20 -41.66 -30.55
CA LEU A 14 -9.25 -40.59 -30.23
C LEU A 14 -9.73 -39.22 -30.73
N VAL A 15 -10.20 -39.14 -31.97
CA VAL A 15 -10.74 -37.90 -32.57
C VAL A 15 -11.99 -37.45 -31.82
N PHE A 16 -12.89 -38.37 -31.47
CA PHE A 16 -14.07 -38.05 -30.69
C PHE A 16 -13.72 -37.59 -29.27
N ALA A 17 -12.74 -38.23 -28.62
CA ALA A 17 -12.25 -37.81 -27.31
C ALA A 17 -11.60 -36.42 -27.35
N LEU A 18 -10.83 -36.11 -28.39
CA LEU A 18 -10.27 -34.77 -28.64
C LEU A 18 -11.37 -33.73 -28.88
N ALA A 19 -12.35 -34.04 -29.73
CA ALA A 19 -13.50 -33.16 -29.98
C ALA A 19 -14.30 -32.90 -28.70
N LEU A 20 -14.59 -33.95 -27.93
CA LEU A 20 -15.26 -33.85 -26.64
C LEU A 20 -14.43 -33.03 -25.65
N TYR A 21 -13.10 -33.22 -25.63
CA TYR A 21 -12.20 -32.43 -24.80
C TYR A 21 -12.29 -30.92 -25.09
N HIS A 22 -12.48 -30.52 -26.36
CA HIS A 22 -12.63 -29.10 -26.71
C HIS A 22 -14.04 -28.55 -26.47
N VAL A 23 -15.10 -29.36 -26.61
CA VAL A 23 -16.50 -28.89 -26.50
C VAL A 23 -17.01 -28.93 -25.06
N LEU A 24 -16.62 -29.93 -24.27
CA LEU A 24 -17.11 -30.15 -22.91
C LEU A 24 -16.95 -28.93 -21.97
N PRO A 25 -15.85 -28.16 -21.99
CA PRO A 25 -15.71 -26.94 -21.19
C PRO A 25 -16.78 -25.91 -21.49
N THR A 26 -17.10 -25.75 -22.78
CA THR A 26 -18.11 -24.82 -23.29
C THR A 26 -19.49 -25.20 -22.76
N CYS A 27 -19.84 -26.48 -22.83
CA CYS A 27 -21.10 -26.98 -22.27
C CYS A 27 -21.20 -26.78 -20.75
N LEU A 28 -20.15 -27.13 -20.00
CA LEU A 28 -20.11 -27.02 -18.53
C LEU A 28 -20.12 -25.55 -18.04
N TYR A 29 -19.55 -24.64 -18.82
CA TYR A 29 -19.52 -23.22 -18.49
C TYR A 29 -20.88 -22.57 -18.72
N TYR A 30 -21.47 -22.75 -19.92
CA TYR A 30 -22.76 -22.16 -20.26
C TYR A 30 -23.97 -22.87 -19.64
N SER A 31 -23.80 -24.08 -19.09
CA SER A 31 -24.84 -24.71 -18.27
C SER A 31 -25.02 -24.03 -16.90
N ARG A 32 -24.10 -23.14 -16.49
CA ARG A 32 -24.20 -22.39 -15.23
C ARG A 32 -24.97 -21.09 -15.46
N PRO A 33 -25.69 -20.58 -14.44
CA PRO A 33 -26.38 -19.31 -14.53
C PRO A 33 -25.38 -18.14 -14.37
N LEU A 34 -24.59 -17.87 -15.40
CA LEU A 34 -23.44 -16.95 -15.34
C LEU A 34 -23.82 -15.51 -14.95
N ASN A 35 -24.96 -15.01 -15.41
CA ASN A 35 -25.43 -13.65 -15.14
C ASN A 35 -26.30 -13.56 -13.88
N ARG A 36 -26.43 -14.65 -13.13
CA ARG A 36 -27.18 -14.63 -11.88
C ARG A 36 -26.37 -13.85 -10.83
N LYS A 37 -27.03 -12.88 -10.22
CA LYS A 37 -26.50 -12.13 -9.08
C LYS A 37 -26.27 -13.05 -7.90
N ILE A 38 -25.20 -12.80 -7.15
CA ILE A 38 -24.85 -13.61 -5.98
C ILE A 38 -25.88 -13.37 -4.88
N ASP A 39 -26.60 -14.43 -4.52
CA ASP A 39 -27.60 -14.45 -3.45
C ASP A 39 -27.00 -14.93 -2.12
N GLY A 40 -27.78 -14.91 -1.04
CA GLY A 40 -27.32 -15.36 0.28
C GLY A 40 -26.90 -16.83 0.35
N ARG A 41 -27.35 -17.70 -0.57
CA ARG A 41 -26.93 -19.11 -0.61
C ARG A 41 -25.58 -19.26 -1.31
N GLU A 42 -25.38 -18.55 -2.41
CA GLU A 42 -24.09 -18.50 -3.11
C GLU A 42 -23.02 -17.82 -2.25
N ALA A 43 -23.39 -16.75 -1.54
CA ALA A 43 -22.51 -16.09 -0.58
C ALA A 43 -22.04 -17.04 0.54
N ARG A 44 -22.92 -17.92 1.06
CA ARG A 44 -22.51 -18.95 2.04
C ARG A 44 -21.47 -19.91 1.48
N LYS A 45 -21.59 -20.36 0.23
CA LYS A 45 -20.57 -21.21 -0.41
C LYS A 45 -19.22 -20.49 -0.56
N ILE A 46 -19.25 -19.18 -0.80
CA ILE A 46 -18.04 -18.35 -0.82
C ILE A 46 -17.42 -18.27 0.59
N ILE A 47 -18.25 -18.05 1.63
CA ILE A 47 -17.82 -18.01 3.03
C ILE A 47 -17.22 -19.35 3.48
N GLU A 48 -17.87 -20.48 3.17
CA GLU A 48 -17.36 -21.84 3.43
C GLU A 48 -16.00 -22.09 2.76
N ARG A 49 -15.80 -21.53 1.56
CA ARG A 49 -14.50 -21.61 0.88
C ARG A 49 -13.45 -20.78 1.62
N PHE A 50 -13.79 -19.58 2.08
CA PHE A 50 -12.86 -18.72 2.82
C PHE A 50 -12.41 -19.35 4.14
N THR A 51 -13.33 -19.96 4.91
CA THR A 51 -13.00 -20.67 6.14
C THR A 51 -12.14 -21.91 5.86
N ARG A 52 -12.46 -22.67 4.80
CA ARG A 52 -11.65 -23.83 4.39
C ARG A 52 -10.24 -23.44 3.98
N GLN A 53 -10.06 -22.38 3.18
CA GLN A 53 -8.73 -21.91 2.76
C GLN A 53 -7.85 -21.52 3.96
N VAL A 54 -8.43 -20.87 4.98
CA VAL A 54 -7.72 -20.48 6.21
C VAL A 54 -7.38 -21.71 7.04
N SER A 55 -8.29 -22.68 7.14
CA SER A 55 -8.00 -23.94 7.83
C SER A 55 -6.91 -24.74 7.12
N ASP A 56 -6.98 -24.84 5.79
CA ASP A 56 -5.98 -25.53 4.96
C ASP A 56 -4.59 -24.87 5.15
N ALA A 57 -4.52 -23.54 5.14
CA ALA A 57 -3.28 -22.81 5.34
C ALA A 57 -2.65 -23.04 6.73
N ARG A 58 -3.47 -23.23 7.78
CA ARG A 58 -2.99 -23.56 9.13
C ARG A 58 -2.51 -25.01 9.23
N ASN A 59 -3.24 -25.94 8.62
CA ASN A 59 -2.91 -27.36 8.64
C ASN A 59 -1.67 -27.69 7.78
N ASP A 60 -1.35 -26.84 6.80
CA ASP A 60 -0.18 -26.97 5.93
C ASP A 60 1.16 -26.77 6.69
N LEU A 61 1.13 -26.22 7.92
CA LEU A 61 2.31 -26.02 8.76
C LEU A 61 3.09 -27.33 8.99
N THR A 62 2.40 -28.41 9.37
CA THR A 62 3.02 -29.72 9.61
C THR A 62 3.69 -30.27 8.35
N LEU A 63 3.06 -30.11 7.18
CA LEU A 63 3.61 -30.55 5.90
C LEU A 63 4.88 -29.77 5.53
N ARG A 64 4.90 -28.46 5.79
CA ARG A 64 6.07 -27.60 5.55
C ARG A 64 7.25 -27.99 6.43
N VAL A 65 7.01 -28.15 7.74
CA VAL A 65 8.05 -28.55 8.70
C VAL A 65 8.61 -29.93 8.35
N ALA A 66 7.73 -30.90 8.03
CA ALA A 66 8.15 -32.23 7.59
C ALA A 66 9.02 -32.18 6.32
N LYS A 67 8.68 -31.29 5.37
CA LYS A 67 9.47 -31.09 4.15
C LYS A 67 10.86 -30.54 4.47
N ILE A 68 10.98 -29.58 5.38
CA ILE A 68 12.27 -29.03 5.82
C ILE A 68 13.12 -30.12 6.46
N LEU A 69 12.59 -30.87 7.42
CA LEU A 69 13.30 -31.99 8.07
C LEU A 69 13.79 -33.02 7.06
N SER A 70 12.95 -33.42 6.10
CA SER A 70 13.32 -34.39 5.07
C SER A 70 14.42 -33.89 4.12
N THR A 71 14.46 -32.58 3.88
CA THR A 71 15.43 -31.95 2.97
C THR A 71 16.79 -31.77 3.67
N LEU A 72 16.77 -31.38 4.94
CA LEU A 72 17.95 -31.27 5.80
C LEU A 72 18.46 -32.62 6.31
N LYS A 73 17.68 -33.71 6.12
CA LYS A 73 17.96 -35.06 6.60
C LYS A 73 18.06 -35.18 8.14
N LEU A 74 17.29 -34.36 8.85
CA LEU A 74 17.23 -34.34 10.31
C LEU A 74 16.20 -35.34 10.84
N ARG A 75 16.46 -35.93 12.01
CA ARG A 75 15.54 -36.85 12.70
C ARG A 75 14.75 -36.10 13.77
N GLY A 76 13.68 -35.44 13.37
CA GLY A 76 12.75 -34.75 14.28
C GLY A 76 11.34 -35.34 14.24
N ASP A 77 10.68 -35.46 15.40
CA ASP A 77 9.27 -35.85 15.51
C ASP A 77 8.37 -34.62 15.67
N ILE A 78 7.26 -34.57 14.94
CA ILE A 78 6.40 -33.39 14.83
C ILE A 78 5.09 -33.63 15.59
N LYS A 79 4.84 -32.85 16.65
CA LYS A 79 3.61 -32.92 17.45
C LYS A 79 2.92 -31.56 17.48
N GLN A 80 1.60 -31.53 17.40
CA GLN A 80 0.87 -30.27 17.62
C GLN A 80 0.98 -29.84 19.08
N HIS A 81 1.13 -28.54 19.33
CA HIS A 81 1.17 -28.03 20.70
C HIS A 81 -0.20 -28.25 21.37
N PRO A 82 -0.27 -28.85 22.58
CA PRO A 82 -1.53 -29.20 23.23
C PRO A 82 -2.40 -27.98 23.57
N SER A 83 -1.77 -26.90 24.01
CA SER A 83 -2.46 -25.69 24.51
C SER A 83 -2.55 -24.53 23.52
N ILE A 84 -1.81 -24.58 22.40
CA ILE A 84 -1.65 -23.43 21.49
C ILE A 84 -2.04 -23.84 20.06
N PRO A 85 -3.24 -23.46 19.60
CA PRO A 85 -3.71 -23.81 18.26
C PRO A 85 -2.84 -23.16 17.17
N GLY A 86 -2.32 -23.96 16.24
CA GLY A 86 -1.51 -23.47 15.12
C GLY A 86 -0.01 -23.37 15.41
N VAL A 87 0.44 -23.87 16.55
CA VAL A 87 1.86 -24.08 16.87
C VAL A 87 2.19 -25.57 16.84
N VAL A 88 3.37 -25.88 16.36
CA VAL A 88 3.89 -27.23 16.22
C VAL A 88 5.20 -27.35 16.99
N ASN A 89 5.33 -28.41 17.78
CA ASN A 89 6.53 -28.78 18.51
C ASN A 89 7.31 -29.79 17.68
N VAL A 90 8.59 -29.51 17.43
CA VAL A 90 9.52 -30.44 16.81
C VAL A 90 10.49 -30.93 17.86
N HIS A 91 10.45 -32.24 18.12
CA HIS A 91 11.28 -32.91 19.11
C HIS A 91 12.54 -33.44 18.44
N PHE A 92 13.70 -33.01 18.93
CA PHE A 92 15.01 -33.47 18.48
C PHE A 92 15.72 -34.26 19.59
N PRO A 93 16.28 -35.43 19.27
CA PRO A 93 17.06 -36.22 20.23
C PRO A 93 18.46 -35.64 20.47
N LEU A 94 18.96 -34.79 19.57
CA LEU A 94 20.27 -34.15 19.65
C LEU A 94 20.11 -32.62 19.55
N ALA A 95 20.77 -31.89 20.45
CA ALA A 95 20.73 -30.42 20.46
C ALA A 95 21.37 -29.81 19.19
N GLU A 96 22.38 -30.46 18.61
CA GLU A 96 23.02 -30.02 17.36
C GLU A 96 22.04 -30.03 16.17
N ASP A 97 21.19 -31.06 16.08
CA ASP A 97 20.16 -31.15 15.04
C ASP A 97 19.12 -30.04 15.19
N ALA A 98 18.77 -29.69 16.43
CA ALA A 98 17.85 -28.59 16.72
C ALA A 98 18.46 -27.23 16.36
N ALA A 99 19.73 -26.99 16.66
CA ALA A 99 20.43 -25.76 16.29
C ALA A 99 20.51 -25.61 14.76
N LEU A 100 20.88 -26.68 14.05
CA LEU A 100 20.91 -26.68 12.59
C LEU A 100 19.53 -26.41 12.00
N PHE A 101 18.47 -26.97 12.61
CA PHE A 101 17.11 -26.70 12.19
C PHE A 101 16.73 -25.21 12.37
N ILE A 102 17.00 -24.62 13.54
CA ILE A 102 16.68 -23.22 13.83
C ILE A 102 17.37 -22.28 12.83
N ASP A 103 18.68 -22.46 12.60
CA ASP A 103 19.46 -21.62 11.70
C ASP A 103 18.92 -21.63 10.25
N ASN A 104 18.49 -22.79 9.76
CA ASN A 104 17.98 -22.92 8.40
C ASN A 104 16.53 -22.41 8.25
N VAL A 105 15.71 -22.49 9.30
CA VAL A 105 14.33 -21.96 9.28
C VAL A 105 14.32 -20.44 9.29
N VAL A 106 15.06 -19.81 10.21
CA VAL A 106 15.06 -18.35 10.41
C VAL A 106 15.56 -17.62 9.16
N HIS A 107 16.64 -18.13 8.54
CA HIS A 107 17.20 -17.48 7.35
C HIS A 107 16.41 -17.71 6.06
N GLY A 108 15.54 -18.73 6.01
CA GLY A 108 14.65 -18.99 4.88
C GLY A 108 13.47 -18.01 4.81
N GLU A 109 13.02 -17.46 5.93
CA GLU A 109 11.86 -16.56 6.06
C GLU A 109 11.82 -15.38 5.09
N PRO A 110 12.88 -14.55 4.95
CA PRO A 110 12.83 -13.35 4.12
C PRO A 110 12.69 -13.67 2.62
N SER A 111 13.16 -14.85 2.19
CA SER A 111 13.16 -15.27 0.79
C SER A 111 11.83 -15.85 0.30
N VAL A 112 10.88 -16.13 1.21
CA VAL A 112 9.58 -16.69 0.85
C VAL A 112 8.74 -15.61 0.16
N PRO A 113 8.35 -15.78 -1.12
CA PRO A 113 7.57 -14.77 -1.85
C PRO A 113 6.16 -14.60 -1.28
N VAL A 114 5.61 -15.67 -0.69
CA VAL A 114 4.28 -15.69 -0.09
C VAL A 114 4.40 -15.42 1.41
N LYS A 115 4.01 -14.23 1.88
CA LYS A 115 4.07 -13.88 3.31
C LYS A 115 3.30 -14.87 4.21
N SER A 116 2.19 -15.43 3.72
CA SER A 116 1.40 -16.44 4.45
C SER A 116 2.09 -17.82 4.56
N ALA A 117 3.21 -18.00 3.84
CA ALA A 117 3.98 -19.22 3.83
C ALA A 117 5.19 -19.21 4.77
N ARG A 118 5.46 -18.08 5.45
CA ARG A 118 6.57 -17.93 6.39
C ARG A 118 6.33 -18.73 7.66
N LEU A 119 7.40 -19.34 8.14
CA LEU A 119 7.49 -20.05 9.41
C LEU A 119 8.27 -19.19 10.38
N TYR A 120 8.04 -19.32 11.67
CA TYR A 120 8.72 -18.57 12.71
C TYR A 120 9.06 -19.50 13.86
N VAL A 121 10.28 -19.38 14.37
CA VAL A 121 10.68 -20.04 15.62
C VAL A 121 10.20 -19.18 16.79
N VAL A 122 9.31 -19.74 17.61
CA VAL A 122 8.72 -19.04 18.78
C VAL A 122 9.59 -19.21 20.01
N GLY A 123 10.23 -20.36 20.15
CA GLY A 123 11.13 -20.66 21.25
C GLY A 123 11.70 -22.07 21.15
N SER A 124 12.74 -22.32 21.94
CA SER A 124 13.35 -23.64 22.11
C SER A 124 13.54 -23.92 23.58
N SER A 125 13.26 -25.15 24.01
CA SER A 125 13.53 -25.60 25.37
C SER A 125 14.13 -27.00 25.38
N GLU A 126 14.98 -27.28 26.36
CA GLU A 126 15.51 -28.62 26.60
C GLU A 126 14.69 -29.27 27.70
N PHE A 127 14.06 -30.40 27.40
CA PHE A 127 13.27 -31.16 28.37
C PHE A 127 13.71 -32.62 28.35
N THR A 128 14.18 -33.12 29.50
CA THR A 128 14.53 -34.55 29.68
C THR A 128 15.52 -35.11 28.65
N GLY A 129 16.49 -34.30 28.19
CA GLY A 129 17.50 -34.71 27.21
C GLY A 129 17.05 -34.64 25.74
N GLU A 130 15.83 -34.18 25.46
CA GLU A 130 15.34 -33.83 24.12
C GLU A 130 15.21 -32.31 23.99
N THR A 131 15.60 -31.77 22.84
CA THR A 131 15.40 -30.35 22.52
C THR A 131 14.09 -30.18 21.76
N VAL A 132 13.17 -29.38 22.29
CA VAL A 132 11.88 -29.08 21.67
C VAL A 132 11.91 -27.70 21.07
N VAL A 133 11.69 -27.61 19.75
CA VAL A 133 11.60 -26.33 19.02
C VAL A 133 10.15 -26.06 18.67
N GLN A 134 9.62 -24.92 19.11
CA GLN A 134 8.26 -24.47 18.82
C GLN A 134 8.24 -23.63 17.55
N ILE A 135 7.39 -24.01 16.59
CA ILE A 135 7.26 -23.36 15.30
C ILE A 135 5.84 -22.87 15.11
N SER A 136 5.70 -21.62 14.68
CA SER A 136 4.43 -21.03 14.28
C SER A 136 4.46 -20.63 12.80
N GLY A 137 3.30 -20.64 12.16
CA GLY A 137 3.12 -20.00 10.85
C GLY A 137 2.74 -18.53 11.00
N SER A 138 2.81 -17.77 9.91
CA SER A 138 2.32 -16.37 9.89
C SER A 138 0.81 -16.22 10.19
N LEU A 139 0.03 -17.29 9.96
CA LEU A 139 -1.42 -17.32 10.20
C LEU A 139 -1.74 -18.21 11.38
N VAL A 140 -2.14 -17.59 12.48
CA VAL A 140 -2.46 -18.27 13.73
C VAL A 140 -3.97 -18.32 14.01
N THR A 141 -4.74 -17.40 13.42
CA THR A 141 -6.15 -17.18 13.72
C THR A 141 -7.06 -18.24 13.09
N SER A 142 -7.97 -18.81 13.90
CA SER A 142 -9.07 -19.63 13.40
C SER A 142 -10.22 -18.76 12.89
N LEU A 143 -10.86 -19.18 11.80
CA LEU A 143 -12.06 -18.55 11.25
C LEU A 143 -13.21 -19.53 11.22
N THR A 144 -14.38 -19.02 11.54
CA THR A 144 -15.66 -19.73 11.51
C THR A 144 -16.63 -18.97 10.60
N GLU A 145 -17.65 -19.65 10.09
CA GLU A 145 -18.64 -19.00 9.23
C GLU A 145 -19.37 -17.85 9.92
N LYS A 146 -19.49 -17.90 11.26
CA LYS A 146 -20.10 -16.83 12.08
C LYS A 146 -19.31 -15.53 12.09
N ASP A 147 -18.06 -15.54 11.65
CA ASP A 147 -17.22 -14.34 11.56
C ASP A 147 -17.48 -13.54 10.28
N LEU A 148 -18.23 -14.13 9.33
CA LEU A 148 -18.57 -13.55 8.04
C LEU A 148 -20.09 -13.39 7.92
N SER A 149 -20.53 -12.26 7.39
CA SER A 149 -21.95 -12.00 7.14
C SER A 149 -22.15 -11.46 5.73
N PHE A 150 -23.18 -11.95 5.03
CA PHE A 150 -23.58 -11.39 3.75
C PHE A 150 -24.67 -10.34 3.94
N VAL A 151 -24.48 -9.17 3.32
CA VAL A 151 -25.44 -8.08 3.27
C VAL A 151 -25.87 -7.90 1.81
N SER A 152 -27.13 -8.21 1.52
CA SER A 152 -27.72 -8.00 0.19
C SER A 152 -27.98 -6.51 -0.05
N TYR A 153 -27.77 -6.04 -1.27
CA TYR A 153 -28.18 -4.69 -1.67
C TYR A 153 -29.63 -4.65 -2.20
N GLU A 154 -30.25 -5.81 -2.42
CA GLU A 154 -31.66 -5.89 -2.85
C GLU A 154 -32.63 -5.69 -1.67
N ASP A 155 -32.19 -5.99 -0.44
CA ASP A 155 -32.92 -5.70 0.80
C ASP A 155 -32.72 -4.21 1.16
N LYS A 156 -33.62 -3.36 0.65
CA LYS A 156 -33.60 -1.90 0.81
C LYS A 156 -33.79 -1.39 2.25
N ASP A 157 -33.87 -2.28 3.25
CA ASP A 157 -34.25 -1.95 4.63
C ASP A 157 -33.06 -1.81 5.60
N ILE A 158 -31.85 -1.53 5.09
CA ILE A 158 -30.87 -0.80 5.90
C ILE A 158 -31.20 0.67 5.71
N THR A 159 -31.74 1.32 6.74
CA THR A 159 -31.98 2.76 6.73
C THR A 159 -30.67 3.45 6.35
N VAL A 160 -30.61 4.00 5.13
CA VAL A 160 -29.45 4.73 4.60
C VAL A 160 -28.91 5.73 5.62
N SER A 161 -29.81 6.27 6.43
CA SER A 161 -29.52 7.14 7.57
C SER A 161 -28.59 6.51 8.62
N GLN A 162 -28.77 5.23 9.01
CA GLN A 162 -27.86 4.55 9.95
C GLN A 162 -26.47 4.28 9.36
N GLU A 163 -26.38 3.94 8.07
CA GLU A 163 -25.08 3.76 7.40
C GLU A 163 -24.34 5.10 7.31
N LEU A 164 -25.05 6.18 6.98
CA LEU A 164 -24.53 7.53 6.94
C LEU A 164 -24.11 8.06 8.31
N GLU A 165 -24.91 7.81 9.35
CA GLU A 165 -24.57 8.17 10.73
C GLU A 165 -23.27 7.50 11.16
N ASN A 166 -23.17 6.18 10.95
CA ASN A 166 -21.95 5.42 11.25
C ASN A 166 -20.74 5.92 10.45
N LEU A 167 -20.91 6.25 9.17
CA LEU A 167 -19.83 6.82 8.36
C LEU A 167 -19.38 8.18 8.88
N ALA A 168 -20.33 9.07 9.19
CA ALA A 168 -20.05 10.40 9.72
C ALA A 168 -19.33 10.34 11.07
N THR A 169 -19.81 9.51 12.00
CA THR A 169 -19.15 9.30 13.29
C THR A 169 -17.72 8.80 13.12
N ASN A 170 -17.51 7.82 12.25
CA ASN A 170 -16.18 7.24 12.06
C ASN A 170 -15.20 8.15 11.29
N LEU A 171 -15.70 9.05 10.45
CA LEU A 171 -14.88 10.00 9.67
C LEU A 171 -14.51 11.25 10.47
N PHE A 172 -15.45 11.80 11.25
CA PHE A 172 -15.32 13.13 11.83
C PHE A 172 -15.26 13.15 13.36
N ILE A 173 -15.84 12.17 14.06
CA ILE A 173 -15.89 12.18 15.52
C ILE A 173 -14.75 11.32 16.08
N GLU A 174 -13.68 11.98 16.52
CA GLU A 174 -12.73 11.39 17.46
C GLU A 174 -13.39 11.41 18.84
N SER A 175 -13.65 10.22 19.42
CA SER A 175 -14.42 10.05 20.67
C SER A 175 -14.17 11.14 21.72
N GLU A 176 -15.19 11.95 22.01
CA GLU A 176 -15.16 13.02 23.02
C GLU A 176 -15.04 12.52 24.46
N ARG A 177 -15.17 11.20 24.68
CA ARG A 177 -14.90 10.64 25.99
C ARG A 177 -13.40 10.69 26.26
N PRO A 178 -12.99 11.11 27.48
CA PRO A 178 -11.60 11.03 27.86
C PRO A 178 -11.08 9.61 27.66
N CYS A 179 -9.83 9.46 27.20
CA CYS A 179 -9.24 8.13 27.08
C CYS A 179 -9.34 7.43 28.43
N GLU A 180 -10.10 6.33 28.48
CA GLU A 180 -10.18 5.45 29.67
C GLU A 180 -8.92 4.57 29.79
N CYS A 181 -7.94 4.77 28.91
CA CYS A 181 -6.72 3.99 28.81
C CYS A 181 -5.63 4.34 29.85
N GLY A 182 -5.89 5.28 30.76
CA GLY A 182 -4.97 5.65 31.85
C GLY A 182 -3.70 6.43 31.44
N TYR A 183 -3.46 6.67 30.14
CA TYR A 183 -2.29 7.40 29.64
C TYR A 183 -2.52 8.92 29.57
N TYR A 184 -1.49 9.70 29.93
CA TYR A 184 -1.46 11.16 29.78
C TYR A 184 -1.52 11.59 28.31
N SER A 185 -1.82 12.87 28.07
CA SER A 185 -1.89 13.40 26.71
C SER A 185 -0.54 13.25 26.02
N LEU A 186 -0.55 12.89 24.72
CA LEU A 186 0.67 12.87 23.90
C LEU A 186 1.38 14.23 23.88
N TRP A 187 0.65 15.32 24.14
CA TRP A 187 1.20 16.67 24.18
C TRP A 187 2.08 16.96 25.40
N ASP A 188 1.88 16.25 26.51
CA ASP A 188 2.65 16.47 27.74
C ASP A 188 4.14 16.13 27.54
N SER A 189 4.42 15.11 26.73
CA SER A 189 5.77 14.62 26.42
C SER A 189 6.29 15.07 25.04
N MET A 190 5.52 15.85 24.28
CA MET A 190 5.88 16.22 22.91
C MET A 190 7.13 17.14 22.89
N PRO A 191 8.07 16.92 21.94
CA PRO A 191 9.21 17.82 21.72
C PRO A 191 8.75 19.25 21.41
N ILE A 192 9.46 20.24 21.95
CA ILE A 192 9.09 21.67 21.85
C ILE A 192 9.03 22.13 20.38
N GLU A 193 9.97 21.70 19.54
CA GLU A 193 10.01 22.01 18.10
C GLU A 193 8.73 21.59 17.37
N LYS A 194 8.21 20.40 17.68
CA LYS A 194 6.95 19.90 17.10
C LYS A 194 5.76 20.71 17.58
N VAL A 195 5.73 21.10 18.85
CA VAL A 195 4.68 21.97 19.40
C VAL A 195 4.65 23.31 18.66
N ILE A 196 5.81 23.93 18.43
CA ILE A 196 5.92 25.20 17.68
C ILE A 196 5.42 25.05 16.24
N HIS A 197 5.83 23.99 15.55
CA HIS A 197 5.39 23.74 14.18
C HIS A 197 3.88 23.55 14.09
N VAL A 198 3.30 22.75 14.99
CA VAL A 198 1.85 22.52 15.06
C VAL A 198 1.10 23.81 15.38
N THR A 199 1.59 24.62 16.33
CA THR A 199 0.98 25.92 16.68
C THR A 199 0.89 26.84 15.47
N ARG A 200 1.96 26.95 14.67
CA ARG A 200 1.97 27.77 13.44
C ARG A 200 0.92 27.30 12.43
N ASN A 201 0.82 25.99 12.21
CA ASN A 201 -0.15 25.41 11.28
C ASN A 201 -1.59 25.63 11.75
N ILE A 202 -1.86 25.47 13.05
CA ILE A 202 -3.19 25.72 13.63
C ILE A 202 -3.56 27.20 13.49
N CYS A 203 -2.65 28.12 13.81
CA CYS A 203 -2.94 29.55 13.71
C CYS A 203 -3.16 30.02 12.27
N SER A 204 -2.42 29.47 11.30
CA SER A 204 -2.71 29.73 9.87
C SER A 204 -4.12 29.24 9.53
N GLY A 205 -4.46 28.00 9.87
CA GLY A 205 -5.79 27.44 9.58
C GLY A 205 -6.95 28.19 10.25
N LEU A 206 -6.78 28.65 11.50
CA LEU A 206 -7.78 29.42 12.23
C LEU A 206 -8.02 30.82 11.65
N ARG A 207 -7.05 31.39 10.92
CA ARG A 207 -7.22 32.67 10.21
C ARG A 207 -8.02 32.49 8.91
N LEU A 208 -7.93 31.32 8.28
CA LEU A 208 -8.56 31.00 6.99
C LEU A 208 -10.00 30.51 7.13
N LEU A 209 -10.32 29.86 8.25
CA LEU A 209 -11.62 29.23 8.49
C LEU A 209 -12.59 30.15 9.24
N PRO A 210 -13.90 30.08 8.94
CA PRO A 210 -14.92 30.81 9.69
C PRO A 210 -14.91 30.46 11.19
N ALA A 211 -15.29 31.43 12.04
CA ALA A 211 -15.34 31.25 13.50
C ALA A 211 -16.13 30.01 13.94
N ARG A 212 -17.23 29.69 13.25
CA ARG A 212 -18.08 28.51 13.53
C ARG A 212 -17.36 27.18 13.32
N LYS A 213 -16.31 27.13 12.48
CA LYS A 213 -15.54 25.92 12.17
C LYS A 213 -14.38 25.67 13.14
N THR A 214 -14.15 26.58 14.08
CA THR A 214 -13.01 26.53 15.01
C THR A 214 -12.98 25.24 15.83
N GLN A 215 -14.11 24.82 16.40
CA GLN A 215 -14.16 23.59 17.20
C GLN A 215 -13.87 22.34 16.35
N ALA A 216 -14.45 22.24 15.15
CA ALA A 216 -14.19 21.13 14.23
C ALA A 216 -12.71 21.07 13.79
N PHE A 217 -12.11 22.23 13.53
CA PHE A 217 -10.69 22.31 13.16
C PHE A 217 -9.76 21.97 14.33
N LEU A 218 -10.04 22.49 15.53
CA LEU A 218 -9.24 22.21 16.73
C LEU A 218 -9.38 20.76 17.18
N SER A 219 -10.57 20.17 17.14
CA SER A 219 -10.75 18.74 17.42
C SER A 219 -10.00 17.87 16.41
N ARG A 220 -10.00 18.25 15.14
CA ARG A 220 -9.23 17.55 14.09
C ARG A 220 -7.71 17.59 14.33
N CYS A 221 -7.17 18.73 14.77
CA CYS A 221 -5.74 18.91 14.98
C CYS A 221 -5.27 18.38 16.36
N LEU A 222 -6.00 18.74 17.42
CA LEU A 222 -5.60 18.57 18.82
C LEU A 222 -6.42 17.51 19.56
N GLY A 223 -7.54 17.03 19.00
CA GLY A 223 -8.28 15.87 19.51
C GLY A 223 -9.35 16.27 20.51
N THR A 224 -9.15 15.91 21.77
CA THR A 224 -10.10 16.17 22.85
C THR A 224 -9.84 17.50 23.56
N GLU A 225 -10.79 17.97 24.37
CA GLU A 225 -10.60 19.14 25.23
C GLU A 225 -9.42 18.97 26.21
N ARG A 226 -9.19 17.75 26.72
CA ARG A 226 -8.04 17.44 27.59
C ARG A 226 -6.72 17.58 26.86
N ASP A 227 -6.67 17.15 25.60
CA ASP A 227 -5.48 17.30 24.78
C ASP A 227 -5.23 18.76 24.40
N PHE A 228 -6.29 19.53 24.18
CA PHE A 228 -6.20 20.97 23.97
C PHE A 228 -5.61 21.69 25.19
N THR A 229 -6.08 21.37 26.40
CA THR A 229 -5.53 21.97 27.63
C THR A 229 -4.09 21.53 27.91
N ALA A 230 -3.76 20.25 27.69
CA ALA A 230 -2.38 19.76 27.77
C ALA A 230 -1.45 20.44 26.75
N PHE A 231 -1.92 20.62 25.51
CA PHE A 231 -1.20 21.35 24.47
C PHE A 231 -0.95 22.82 24.86
N LEU A 232 -1.95 23.51 25.39
CA LEU A 232 -1.79 24.89 25.87
C LEU A 232 -0.79 24.98 27.02
N ALA A 233 -0.89 24.10 28.01
CA ALA A 233 0.07 24.06 29.12
C ALA A 233 1.50 23.77 28.64
N ARG A 234 1.66 22.90 27.63
CA ARG A 234 2.96 22.62 27.00
C ARG A 234 3.47 23.81 26.20
N LEU A 235 2.60 24.51 25.49
CA LEU A 235 2.94 25.74 24.74
C LEU A 235 3.41 26.85 25.69
N GLU A 236 2.75 27.02 26.83
CA GLU A 236 3.18 27.99 27.86
C GLU A 236 4.55 27.66 28.44
N LYS A 237 4.82 26.38 28.71
CA LYS A 237 6.16 25.92 29.11
C LYS A 237 7.20 26.15 28.01
N ALA A 238 6.84 25.90 26.74
CA ALA A 238 7.70 26.13 25.59
C ALA A 238 8.04 27.63 25.41
N LEU A 239 7.09 28.53 25.66
CA LEU A 239 7.32 29.99 25.61
C LEU A 239 8.38 30.47 26.61
N GLN A 240 8.62 29.71 27.70
CA GLN A 240 9.64 30.00 28.71
C GLN A 240 11.03 29.42 28.35
N HIS A 241 11.13 28.56 27.34
CA HIS A 241 12.37 27.88 26.96
C HIS A 241 13.31 28.79 26.15
N GLU A 242 14.63 28.64 26.37
CA GLU A 242 15.70 29.46 25.75
C GLU A 242 15.75 29.35 24.21
N GLU A 243 15.40 28.18 23.66
CA GLU A 243 15.43 27.87 22.21
C GLU A 243 14.38 28.63 21.36
N VAL A 244 13.46 29.37 21.99
CA VAL A 244 12.31 29.99 21.33
C VAL A 244 12.46 31.51 21.15
N LYS A 245 13.65 32.07 21.43
CA LYS A 245 13.91 33.53 21.46
C LYS A 245 13.46 34.27 20.19
N GLU A 246 13.66 33.71 19.00
CA GLU A 246 13.32 34.36 17.72
C GLU A 246 11.83 34.26 17.34
N ALA A 247 11.11 33.21 17.79
CA ALA A 247 9.70 32.98 17.47
C ALA A 247 8.73 33.38 18.61
N ARG A 248 9.25 33.97 19.70
CA ARG A 248 8.50 34.17 20.94
C ARG A 248 7.29 35.10 20.79
N GLU A 249 7.42 36.19 20.04
CA GLU A 249 6.31 37.13 19.82
C GLU A 249 5.21 36.52 18.94
N GLU A 250 5.59 35.85 17.84
CA GLU A 250 4.62 35.10 17.00
C GLU A 250 3.86 34.03 17.79
N LEU A 251 4.56 33.34 18.70
CA LEU A 251 3.97 32.29 19.53
C LEU A 251 3.10 32.86 20.66
N LYS A 252 3.38 34.06 21.16
CA LYS A 252 2.49 34.77 22.09
C LYS A 252 1.20 35.17 21.39
N ASP A 253 1.27 35.70 20.17
CA ASP A 253 0.10 36.04 19.36
C ASP A 253 -0.73 34.81 19.03
N ALA A 254 -0.06 33.70 18.68
CA ALA A 254 -0.68 32.41 18.45
C ALA A 254 -1.38 31.87 19.70
N SER A 255 -0.71 31.94 20.85
CA SER A 255 -1.28 31.55 22.15
C SER A 255 -2.49 32.41 22.50
N TYR A 256 -2.41 33.72 22.33
CA TYR A 256 -3.55 34.62 22.55
C TYR A 256 -4.74 34.28 21.65
N LEU A 257 -4.48 34.00 20.36
CA LEU A 257 -5.51 33.60 19.42
C LEU A 257 -6.19 32.29 19.84
N LEU A 258 -5.43 31.29 20.28
CA LEU A 258 -5.97 30.03 20.79
C LEU A 258 -6.80 30.23 22.07
N HIS A 259 -6.34 31.08 23.00
CA HIS A 259 -7.07 31.42 24.22
C HIS A 259 -8.36 32.20 23.94
N SER A 260 -8.33 33.14 22.99
CA SER A 260 -9.50 33.93 22.60
C SER A 260 -10.59 33.10 21.93
N ARG A 261 -10.20 31.97 21.33
CA ARG A 261 -11.08 31.02 20.64
C ARG A 261 -11.54 29.87 21.52
N ASN A 262 -11.18 29.86 22.80
CA ASN A 262 -11.54 28.85 23.80
C ASN A 262 -13.07 28.83 24.03
N SER A 263 -13.76 28.21 23.09
CA SER A 263 -15.20 28.07 23.03
C SER A 263 -15.57 26.78 23.76
N ARG A 264 -16.77 26.73 24.34
CA ARG A 264 -17.31 25.52 24.98
C ARG A 264 -17.21 24.36 24.00
N TRP A 265 -16.45 23.31 24.37
CA TRP A 265 -16.42 22.05 23.65
C TRP A 265 -17.78 21.39 23.81
N ASN A 266 -18.69 21.66 22.86
CA ASN A 266 -20.02 21.07 22.87
C ASN A 266 -19.95 19.64 22.36
N SER A 267 -20.74 18.75 22.93
CA SER A 267 -20.82 17.37 22.44
C SER A 267 -21.45 17.33 21.06
N ILE A 268 -20.68 16.94 20.04
CA ILE A 268 -21.13 16.95 18.65
C ILE A 268 -21.64 15.56 18.27
N SER A 269 -22.86 15.50 17.73
CA SER A 269 -23.45 14.28 17.17
C SER A 269 -23.88 14.52 15.73
N PRO A 270 -23.74 13.53 14.85
CA PRO A 270 -24.12 13.69 13.45
C PRO A 270 -25.64 13.75 13.33
N LYS A 271 -26.15 14.88 12.84
CA LYS A 271 -27.58 15.04 12.54
C LYS A 271 -27.84 14.55 11.13
N VAL A 272 -28.61 13.46 11.00
CA VAL A 272 -28.95 12.85 9.73
C VAL A 272 -30.40 13.19 9.35
N VAL A 273 -30.60 13.78 8.18
CA VAL A 273 -31.92 14.08 7.62
C VAL A 273 -32.04 13.36 6.27
N GLY A 274 -32.75 12.24 6.25
CA GLY A 274 -32.88 11.39 5.05
C GLY A 274 -31.53 10.80 4.62
N ASN A 275 -31.03 11.25 3.46
CA ASN A 275 -29.76 10.81 2.86
C ASN A 275 -28.62 11.84 3.00
N VAL A 276 -28.81 12.86 3.85
CA VAL A 276 -27.85 13.95 4.05
C VAL A 276 -27.49 14.04 5.53
N VAL A 277 -26.20 14.19 5.80
CA VAL A 277 -25.64 14.49 7.12
C VAL A 277 -25.19 15.94 7.13
N ASP A 278 -25.60 16.68 8.16
CA ASP A 278 -25.09 18.03 8.41
C ASP A 278 -23.67 17.94 8.98
N CYS A 279 -22.70 18.51 8.24
CA CYS A 279 -21.29 18.52 8.61
C CYS A 279 -20.81 19.89 9.09
N SER A 280 -21.72 20.85 9.27
CA SER A 280 -21.40 22.23 9.61
C SER A 280 -20.57 22.34 10.90
N GLU A 281 -20.85 21.50 11.89
CA GLU A 281 -20.11 21.43 13.16
C GLU A 281 -19.09 20.27 13.20
N LEU A 282 -19.18 19.29 12.29
CA LEU A 282 -18.36 18.07 12.30
C LEU A 282 -17.04 18.22 11.51
N SER A 283 -17.02 19.02 10.46
CA SER A 283 -15.87 19.16 9.57
C SER A 283 -15.40 20.60 9.46
N PRO A 284 -14.07 20.83 9.40
CA PRO A 284 -13.53 22.17 9.14
C PRO A 284 -13.91 22.70 7.75
N CYS A 285 -14.08 21.83 6.76
CA CYS A 285 -14.21 22.23 5.34
C CYS A 285 -15.60 21.98 4.74
N PHE A 286 -16.38 21.04 5.27
CA PHE A 286 -17.64 20.61 4.63
C PHE A 286 -18.90 21.18 5.31
N SER A 287 -19.93 21.47 4.52
CA SER A 287 -21.27 21.82 5.01
C SER A 287 -22.14 20.59 5.16
N SER A 288 -22.07 19.65 4.23
CA SER A 288 -22.89 18.44 4.24
C SER A 288 -22.22 17.25 3.56
N MET A 289 -22.69 16.05 3.91
CA MET A 289 -22.32 14.79 3.28
C MET A 289 -23.59 14.08 2.82
N SER A 290 -23.66 13.60 1.57
CA SER A 290 -24.87 12.98 1.01
C SER A 290 -24.57 11.68 0.26
N LEU A 291 -25.50 10.71 0.34
CA LEU A 291 -25.43 9.47 -0.43
C LEU A 291 -26.39 9.50 -1.62
N THR A 292 -25.85 9.33 -2.81
CA THR A 292 -26.63 9.18 -4.04
C THR A 292 -27.18 7.76 -4.19
N ALA A 293 -28.23 7.59 -5.00
CA ALA A 293 -28.82 6.28 -5.29
C ALA A 293 -27.81 5.30 -5.93
N ASP A 294 -26.85 5.84 -6.69
CA ASP A 294 -25.79 5.08 -7.36
C ASP A 294 -24.64 4.70 -6.41
N GLY A 295 -24.77 4.99 -5.11
CA GLY A 295 -23.79 4.61 -4.08
C GLY A 295 -22.53 5.48 -4.04
N LYS A 296 -22.58 6.69 -4.62
CA LYS A 296 -21.54 7.71 -4.46
C LYS A 296 -21.83 8.60 -3.26
N LEU A 297 -20.83 8.78 -2.40
CA LEU A 297 -20.83 9.69 -1.27
C LEU A 297 -20.25 11.04 -1.74
N LEU A 298 -21.02 12.11 -1.58
CA LEU A 298 -20.64 13.46 -1.96
C LEU A 298 -20.44 14.30 -0.71
N PHE A 299 -19.28 14.93 -0.59
CA PHE A 299 -18.95 15.92 0.43
C PHE A 299 -19.02 17.30 -0.20
N HIS A 300 -19.84 18.19 0.34
CA HIS A 300 -19.98 19.56 -0.17
C HIS A 300 -19.17 20.52 0.69
N PHE A 301 -18.36 21.38 0.07
CA PHE A 301 -17.66 22.44 0.79
C PHE A 301 -18.64 23.41 1.46
N ASP A 302 -18.20 24.02 2.56
CA ASP A 302 -18.91 25.14 3.16
C ASP A 302 -18.87 26.35 2.21
N ALA A 303 -20.00 27.04 2.04
CA ALA A 303 -20.13 28.14 1.09
C ALA A 303 -19.17 29.31 1.40
N GLU A 304 -18.90 29.59 2.68
CA GLU A 304 -17.95 30.63 3.08
C GLU A 304 -16.51 30.20 2.82
N VAL A 305 -16.18 28.93 3.05
CA VAL A 305 -14.85 28.38 2.77
C VAL A 305 -14.58 28.35 1.26
N ALA A 306 -15.59 28.00 0.46
CA ALA A 306 -15.51 28.02 -1.00
C ALA A 306 -15.42 29.46 -1.56
N ALA A 307 -16.12 30.42 -0.95
CA ALA A 307 -16.00 31.84 -1.31
C ALA A 307 -14.61 32.39 -0.96
N ASN A 308 -14.08 32.07 0.23
CA ASN A 308 -12.73 32.45 0.66
C ASN A 308 -11.68 31.93 -0.32
N ARG A 309 -11.84 30.71 -0.84
CA ARG A 309 -10.95 30.14 -1.86
C ARG A 309 -10.78 31.03 -3.10
N GLN A 310 -11.83 31.75 -3.50
CA GLN A 310 -11.79 32.64 -4.68
C GLN A 310 -11.20 34.02 -4.34
N GLN A 311 -11.28 34.45 -3.08
CA GLN A 311 -10.84 35.78 -2.63
C GLN A 311 -9.36 35.81 -2.18
N LEU A 312 -8.85 34.70 -1.65
CA LEU A 312 -7.48 34.62 -1.13
C LEU A 312 -6.43 34.57 -2.25
N VAL A 313 -5.29 35.24 -2.04
CA VAL A 313 -4.17 35.30 -2.99
C VAL A 313 -2.85 34.99 -2.27
N GLY A 314 -1.88 34.39 -2.96
CA GLY A 314 -0.56 34.11 -2.40
C GLY A 314 -0.59 33.00 -1.33
N ASN A 315 0.09 33.22 -0.19
CA ASN A 315 0.31 32.20 0.83
C ASN A 315 -0.97 31.70 1.51
N GLU A 316 -1.96 32.56 1.70
CA GLU A 316 -3.23 32.19 2.35
C GLU A 316 -4.04 31.21 1.49
N ARG A 317 -3.98 31.36 0.16
CA ARG A 317 -4.59 30.41 -0.77
C ARG A 317 -3.85 29.08 -0.77
N LEU A 318 -2.52 29.10 -0.70
CA LEU A 318 -1.71 27.88 -0.60
C LEU A 318 -2.04 27.09 0.67
N ASP A 319 -2.14 27.78 1.80
CA ASP A 319 -2.47 27.16 3.08
C ASP A 319 -3.88 26.58 3.08
N LEU A 320 -4.86 27.24 2.43
CA LEU A 320 -6.21 26.69 2.27
C LEU A 320 -6.24 25.43 1.37
N GLU A 321 -5.51 25.44 0.25
CA GLU A 321 -5.42 24.26 -0.62
C GLU A 321 -4.71 23.09 0.06
N ARG A 322 -3.70 23.36 0.90
CA ARG A 322 -3.07 22.35 1.76
C ARG A 322 -4.08 21.73 2.72
N LEU A 323 -4.95 22.53 3.34
CA LEU A 323 -6.03 22.03 4.19
C LEU A 323 -7.00 21.11 3.42
N PHE A 324 -7.40 21.49 2.20
CA PHE A 324 -8.24 20.61 1.37
C PHE A 324 -7.55 19.31 0.98
N ALA A 325 -6.25 19.35 0.67
CA ALA A 325 -5.48 18.15 0.36
C ALA A 325 -5.37 17.22 1.57
N MET A 326 -5.14 17.77 2.77
CA MET A 326 -5.14 17.00 4.02
C MET A 326 -6.50 16.35 4.30
N GLU A 327 -7.60 17.07 4.08
CA GLU A 327 -8.95 16.51 4.24
C GLU A 327 -9.25 15.43 3.20
N LYS A 328 -8.83 15.63 1.95
CA LYS A 328 -8.93 14.60 0.90
C LYS A 328 -8.17 13.33 1.29
N GLN A 329 -6.94 13.47 1.76
CA GLN A 329 -6.10 12.36 2.20
C GLN A 329 -6.69 11.67 3.43
N HIS A 330 -7.24 12.42 4.37
CA HIS A 330 -7.93 11.85 5.54
C HIS A 330 -9.11 10.98 5.14
N ILE A 331 -10.00 11.48 4.27
CA ILE A 331 -11.14 10.70 3.76
C ILE A 331 -10.65 9.46 3.01
N ALA A 332 -9.65 9.62 2.12
CA ALA A 332 -9.08 8.53 1.34
C ALA A 332 -8.51 7.42 2.24
N THR A 333 -7.77 7.82 3.27
CA THR A 333 -7.10 6.90 4.21
C THR A 333 -8.11 6.19 5.09
N ARG A 334 -9.09 6.91 5.66
CA ARG A 334 -10.11 6.34 6.56
C ARG A 334 -11.06 5.39 5.84
N LEU A 335 -11.43 5.70 4.59
CA LEU A 335 -12.28 4.85 3.77
C LEU A 335 -11.50 3.79 2.98
N ASN A 336 -10.18 3.91 2.90
CA ASN A 336 -9.31 3.10 2.03
C ASN A 336 -9.81 3.05 0.58
N ARG A 337 -10.22 4.21 0.06
CA ARG A 337 -10.85 4.40 -1.27
C ARG A 337 -10.26 5.64 -1.95
N SER A 338 -10.25 5.64 -3.28
CA SER A 338 -9.88 6.82 -4.05
C SER A 338 -10.93 7.92 -3.91
N VAL A 339 -10.47 9.16 -3.73
CA VAL A 339 -11.33 10.34 -3.60
C VAL A 339 -11.17 11.21 -4.85
N GLU A 340 -12.28 11.48 -5.52
CA GLU A 340 -12.34 12.35 -6.70
C GLU A 340 -12.62 13.79 -6.28
N GLY A 341 -11.92 14.73 -6.90
CA GLY A 341 -12.17 16.17 -6.73
C GLY A 341 -13.34 16.60 -7.60
N THR A 342 -14.28 17.34 -7.02
CA THR A 342 -15.36 18.00 -7.76
C THR A 342 -15.26 19.51 -7.54
N GLU A 343 -15.90 20.31 -8.40
CA GLU A 343 -15.88 21.78 -8.28
C GLU A 343 -16.39 22.26 -6.92
N PHE A 344 -17.36 21.55 -6.34
CA PHE A 344 -18.04 21.91 -5.10
C PHE A 344 -17.62 21.08 -3.89
N GLY A 345 -16.62 20.19 -4.02
CA GLY A 345 -16.28 19.26 -2.94
C GLY A 345 -15.54 18.00 -3.36
N PHE A 346 -15.83 16.89 -2.69
CA PHE A 346 -15.23 15.58 -2.95
C PHE A 346 -16.27 14.49 -3.20
N ALA A 347 -15.94 13.53 -4.05
CA ALA A 347 -16.77 12.37 -4.33
C ALA A 347 -16.01 11.07 -4.05
N VAL A 348 -16.69 10.12 -3.41
CA VAL A 348 -16.15 8.78 -3.11
C VAL A 348 -17.16 7.72 -3.51
N ARG A 349 -16.71 6.73 -4.29
CA ARG A 349 -17.56 5.60 -4.69
C ARG A 349 -17.56 4.54 -3.59
N LEU A 350 -18.66 4.44 -2.84
CA LEU A 350 -18.81 3.46 -1.77
C LEU A 350 -19.33 2.11 -2.27
N ARG A 351 -20.15 2.11 -3.33
CA ARG A 351 -20.74 0.90 -3.91
C ARG A 351 -20.48 0.85 -5.40
N ASP A 352 -20.24 -0.36 -5.88
CA ASP A 352 -20.31 -0.64 -7.30
C ASP A 352 -21.77 -0.86 -7.74
N GLU A 353 -22.15 -0.25 -8.87
CA GLU A 353 -23.51 -0.32 -9.42
C GLU A 353 -23.89 -1.75 -9.83
N ALA A 354 -22.89 -2.55 -10.21
CA ALA A 354 -23.08 -3.95 -10.62
C ALA A 354 -23.10 -4.94 -9.45
N ALA A 355 -22.80 -4.50 -8.22
CA ALA A 355 -22.74 -5.39 -7.06
C ALA A 355 -24.12 -5.85 -6.60
N SER A 356 -24.25 -7.14 -6.27
CA SER A 356 -25.47 -7.71 -5.68
C SER A 356 -25.49 -7.60 -4.15
N GLY A 357 -24.32 -7.50 -3.53
CA GLY A 357 -24.18 -7.36 -2.08
C GLY A 357 -22.72 -7.29 -1.64
N LYS A 358 -22.51 -7.30 -0.32
CA LYS A 358 -21.18 -7.33 0.31
C LYS A 358 -21.04 -8.45 1.33
N ILE A 359 -19.91 -9.15 1.31
CA ILE A 359 -19.48 -10.06 2.36
C ILE A 359 -18.63 -9.27 3.35
N VAL A 360 -19.05 -9.23 4.61
CA VAL A 360 -18.40 -8.46 5.68
C VAL A 360 -17.74 -9.41 6.67
N LEU A 361 -16.44 -9.24 6.90
CA LEU A 361 -15.68 -9.88 7.97
C LEU A 361 -15.79 -9.03 9.24
N GLN A 362 -16.29 -9.65 10.31
CA GLN A 362 -16.45 -9.01 11.62
C GLN A 362 -15.10 -8.97 12.34
N GLY A 363 -14.31 -7.93 12.04
CA GLY A 363 -12.91 -7.85 12.48
C GLY A 363 -12.70 -7.91 14.00
N HIS A 364 -13.62 -7.37 14.81
CA HIS A 364 -13.53 -7.45 16.27
C HIS A 364 -13.40 -8.89 16.80
N ARG A 365 -14.20 -9.84 16.29
CA ARG A 365 -14.12 -11.26 16.69
C ARG A 365 -12.80 -11.90 16.30
N VAL A 366 -12.29 -11.54 15.12
CA VAL A 366 -11.01 -12.03 14.62
C VAL A 366 -9.86 -11.47 15.46
N CYS A 367 -9.89 -10.17 15.77
CA CYS A 367 -8.91 -9.53 16.65
C CYS A 367 -8.94 -10.13 18.05
N GLN A 368 -10.11 -10.43 18.62
CA GLN A 368 -10.20 -11.08 19.92
C GLN A 368 -9.53 -12.47 19.92
N ARG A 369 -9.73 -13.27 18.87
CA ARG A 369 -9.02 -14.57 18.74
C ARG A 369 -7.52 -14.41 18.55
N ILE A 370 -7.08 -13.32 17.91
CA ILE A 370 -5.65 -13.00 17.82
C ILE A 370 -5.11 -12.68 19.21
N VAL A 371 -5.82 -11.86 19.98
CA VAL A 371 -5.45 -11.55 21.38
C VAL A 371 -5.36 -12.83 22.20
N GLU A 372 -6.39 -13.69 22.19
CA GLU A 372 -6.39 -14.97 22.90
C GLU A 372 -5.20 -15.86 22.50
N HIS A 373 -4.89 -15.94 21.20
CA HIS A 373 -3.76 -16.71 20.72
C HIS A 373 -2.42 -16.15 21.18
N LEU A 374 -2.22 -14.83 21.10
CA LEU A 374 -0.98 -14.17 21.55
C LEU A 374 -0.81 -14.30 23.06
N THR A 375 -1.89 -14.15 23.84
CA THR A 375 -1.86 -14.40 25.28
C THR A 375 -1.47 -15.86 25.59
N ALA A 376 -2.03 -16.83 24.86
CA ALA A 376 -1.65 -18.23 25.02
C ALA A 376 -0.18 -18.50 24.66
N LEU A 377 0.36 -17.87 23.62
CA LEU A 377 1.79 -17.96 23.29
C LEU A 377 2.68 -17.48 24.44
N VAL A 378 2.36 -16.30 24.99
CA VAL A 378 3.16 -15.67 26.03
C VAL A 378 3.07 -16.40 27.37
N LEU A 379 1.93 -17.05 27.65
CA LEU A 379 1.74 -17.89 28.85
C LEU A 379 2.46 -19.25 28.76
N ASN A 380 2.66 -19.79 27.55
CA ASN A 380 3.33 -21.06 27.32
C ASN A 380 4.78 -20.87 26.82
N ARG A 381 5.36 -19.67 27.01
CA ARG A 381 6.75 -19.39 26.67
C ARG A 381 7.72 -20.22 27.53
N PRO A 382 8.98 -20.41 27.10
CA PRO A 382 10.01 -20.98 27.96
C PRO A 382 10.08 -20.29 29.32
N ILE A 383 10.28 -21.06 30.39
CA ILE A 383 10.32 -20.53 31.75
C ILE A 383 11.46 -19.50 31.84
N ALA A 384 11.15 -18.30 32.31
CA ALA A 384 12.13 -17.23 32.48
C ALA A 384 13.15 -17.61 33.54
N GLU A 385 14.42 -17.33 33.27
CA GLU A 385 15.51 -17.57 34.21
C GLU A 385 15.58 -16.46 35.27
N THR A 386 15.13 -15.26 34.92
CA THR A 386 15.05 -14.11 35.83
C THR A 386 13.73 -14.10 36.62
N CYS A 387 13.84 -13.79 37.92
CA CYS A 387 12.67 -13.69 38.80
C CYS A 387 11.68 -12.61 38.35
N ASP A 388 12.18 -11.47 37.85
CA ASP A 388 11.35 -10.31 37.50
C ASP A 388 10.49 -10.54 36.24
N LEU A 389 10.88 -11.42 35.32
CA LEU A 389 10.10 -11.79 34.12
C LEU A 389 9.33 -13.11 34.27
N SER A 390 9.32 -13.71 35.47
CA SER A 390 8.43 -14.82 35.79
C SER A 390 6.96 -14.41 35.66
N THR A 391 6.07 -15.36 35.36
CA THR A 391 4.62 -15.07 35.21
C THR A 391 3.96 -14.58 36.51
N GLU A 392 4.60 -14.80 37.65
CA GLU A 392 4.14 -14.32 38.96
C GLU A 392 4.44 -12.83 39.16
N ASN A 393 5.66 -12.39 38.79
CA ASN A 393 6.11 -11.01 38.98
C ASN A 393 5.79 -10.09 37.79
N PHE A 394 5.70 -10.66 36.58
CA PHE A 394 5.30 -9.97 35.35
C PHE A 394 4.09 -10.66 34.72
N PRO A 395 2.89 -10.40 35.27
CA PRO A 395 1.67 -11.09 34.84
C PRO A 395 1.26 -10.72 33.42
N VAL A 396 0.60 -11.65 32.75
CA VAL A 396 0.17 -11.53 31.34
C VAL A 396 -1.35 -11.50 31.30
N TYR A 397 -1.92 -10.48 30.67
CA TYR A 397 -3.36 -10.25 30.62
C TYR A 397 -3.85 -10.07 29.18
N GLY A 398 -4.98 -10.71 28.85
CA GLY A 398 -5.72 -10.51 27.61
C GLY A 398 -6.78 -9.40 27.71
N ARG A 399 -6.44 -8.28 28.35
CA ARG A 399 -7.33 -7.13 28.59
C ARG A 399 -6.55 -5.81 28.54
N GLU A 400 -7.27 -4.70 28.49
CA GLU A 400 -6.68 -3.36 28.58
C GLU A 400 -6.05 -3.12 29.97
N PRO A 401 -4.96 -2.33 30.06
CA PRO A 401 -4.36 -1.94 31.34
C PRO A 401 -5.30 -1.01 32.12
N LEU A 402 -5.39 -1.23 33.43
CA LEU A 402 -6.12 -0.39 34.38
C LEU A 402 -5.15 0.53 35.14
N ASP A 403 -5.65 1.61 35.72
CA ASP A 403 -4.86 2.55 36.54
C ASP A 403 -4.21 1.87 37.76
N SER A 404 -4.83 0.82 38.29
CA SER A 404 -4.30 0.02 39.41
C SER A 404 -3.15 -0.90 39.02
N ASP A 405 -2.96 -1.17 37.73
CA ASP A 405 -1.93 -2.09 37.25
C ASP A 405 -0.57 -1.39 37.26
N THR A 406 0.43 -1.90 37.97
CA THR A 406 1.78 -1.30 38.01
C THR A 406 2.76 -1.96 37.04
N LEU A 407 2.70 -3.28 36.88
CA LEU A 407 3.61 -4.09 36.06
C LEU A 407 2.83 -5.18 35.30
N GLY A 408 3.22 -5.46 34.05
CA GLY A 408 2.70 -6.62 33.31
C GLY A 408 2.70 -6.46 31.78
N CYS A 409 2.33 -7.55 31.11
CA CYS A 409 2.11 -7.61 29.66
C CYS A 409 0.61 -7.62 29.35
N PHE A 410 0.11 -6.58 28.70
CA PHE A 410 -1.30 -6.43 28.35
C PHE A 410 -1.49 -6.56 26.84
N ILE A 411 -2.31 -7.51 26.41
CA ILE A 411 -2.61 -7.76 25.00
C ILE A 411 -4.10 -7.52 24.79
N PHE A 412 -4.45 -6.58 23.91
CA PHE A 412 -5.84 -6.23 23.67
C PHE A 412 -6.09 -5.62 22.29
N SER A 413 -7.37 -5.55 21.91
CA SER A 413 -7.85 -4.84 20.74
C SER A 413 -8.90 -3.83 21.21
N PRO A 414 -8.70 -2.52 21.02
CA PRO A 414 -9.60 -1.53 21.57
C PRO A 414 -10.97 -1.57 20.87
N GLU A 415 -12.04 -1.44 21.63
CA GLU A 415 -13.41 -1.41 21.09
C GLU A 415 -13.72 -0.08 20.35
N ARG A 416 -13.04 0.98 20.78
CA ARG A 416 -13.16 2.35 20.27
C ARG A 416 -11.77 2.94 20.04
N SER A 417 -11.64 3.74 18.99
CA SER A 417 -10.38 4.46 18.76
C SER A 417 -10.22 5.60 19.74
N CYS A 418 -9.01 5.76 20.29
CA CYS A 418 -8.53 6.94 20.97
C CYS A 418 -7.24 7.44 20.28
N ARG A 419 -6.56 8.43 20.87
CA ARG A 419 -5.30 8.95 20.32
C ARG A 419 -4.11 8.01 20.48
N HIS A 420 -4.13 7.14 21.47
CA HIS A 420 -3.04 6.18 21.73
C HIS A 420 -3.29 4.84 21.02
N PHE A 421 -4.55 4.41 20.95
CA PHE A 421 -4.96 3.10 20.45
C PHE A 421 -6.07 3.21 19.41
N SER A 422 -5.90 2.55 18.26
CA SER A 422 -6.84 2.59 17.13
C SER A 422 -7.69 1.32 17.04
N LYS A 423 -8.99 1.50 16.81
CA LYS A 423 -9.91 0.37 16.59
C LYS A 423 -9.53 -0.39 15.33
N GLY A 424 -9.45 -1.72 15.47
CA GLY A 424 -9.07 -2.62 14.38
C GLY A 424 -7.60 -3.01 14.39
N SER A 425 -6.80 -2.42 15.28
CA SER A 425 -5.43 -2.81 15.58
C SER A 425 -5.39 -3.69 16.83
N VAL A 426 -4.30 -4.44 17.00
CA VAL A 426 -4.01 -5.19 18.25
C VAL A 426 -2.77 -4.59 18.89
N TYR A 427 -2.81 -4.36 20.20
CA TYR A 427 -1.72 -3.76 20.96
C TYR A 427 -1.18 -4.74 22.00
N ILE A 428 0.13 -4.70 22.20
CA ILE A 428 0.85 -5.40 23.27
C ILE A 428 1.58 -4.32 24.07
N VAL A 429 1.15 -4.09 25.30
CA VAL A 429 1.71 -3.07 26.19
C VAL A 429 2.54 -3.77 27.27
N PHE A 430 3.82 -3.42 27.35
CA PHE A 430 4.71 -3.86 28.42
C PHE A 430 4.84 -2.75 29.45
N LYS A 431 3.98 -2.81 30.47
CA LYS A 431 3.89 -1.79 31.52
C LYS A 431 5.01 -1.99 32.54
N GLY A 432 5.80 -0.94 32.77
CA GLY A 432 6.92 -0.96 33.72
C GLY A 432 8.11 -1.84 33.31
N LEU A 433 8.20 -2.28 32.04
CA LEU A 433 9.36 -3.04 31.56
C LEU A 433 10.66 -2.21 31.62
N ARG A 434 10.55 -0.89 31.42
CA ARG A 434 11.71 0.01 31.44
C ARG A 434 12.38 0.10 32.81
N SER A 435 11.61 0.06 33.89
CA SER A 435 12.17 0.05 35.25
C SER A 435 12.87 -1.27 35.57
N ILE A 436 12.35 -2.39 35.07
CA ILE A 436 13.04 -3.69 35.13
C ILE A 436 14.36 -3.59 34.37
N VAL A 437 14.36 -3.14 33.11
CA VAL A 437 15.60 -3.02 32.32
C VAL A 437 16.62 -2.12 33.03
N ALA A 438 16.20 -0.95 33.55
CA ALA A 438 17.08 -0.04 34.27
C ALA A 438 17.70 -0.66 35.55
N LYS A 439 16.97 -1.55 36.25
CA LYS A 439 17.50 -2.28 37.40
C LYS A 439 18.68 -3.18 37.02
N TYR A 440 18.61 -3.85 35.86
CA TYR A 440 19.67 -4.77 35.40
C TYR A 440 20.77 -4.07 34.59
N GLU A 441 20.55 -2.86 34.08
CA GLU A 441 21.62 -2.02 33.51
C GLU A 441 22.69 -1.66 34.56
N HIS A 442 22.30 -1.61 35.83
CA HIS A 442 23.21 -1.39 36.96
C HIS A 442 23.66 -2.69 37.65
N ALA A 443 23.20 -3.85 37.18
CA ALA A 443 23.56 -5.16 37.71
C ALA A 443 24.82 -5.74 37.03
N GLY A 444 25.27 -6.91 37.50
CA GLY A 444 26.42 -7.61 36.93
C GLY A 444 26.18 -8.08 35.48
N ALA A 445 27.25 -8.26 34.70
CA ALA A 445 27.18 -8.62 33.29
C ALA A 445 26.45 -9.95 33.02
N GLU A 446 26.52 -10.91 33.95
CA GLU A 446 25.83 -12.20 33.84
C GLU A 446 24.30 -12.03 33.99
N GLU A 447 23.83 -11.28 35.00
CA GLU A 447 22.40 -11.04 35.20
C GLU A 447 21.77 -10.23 34.05
N ALA A 448 22.53 -9.27 33.50
CA ALA A 448 22.10 -8.53 32.32
C ALA A 448 21.98 -9.43 31.08
N ALA A 449 22.86 -10.42 30.91
CA ALA A 449 22.79 -11.38 29.81
C ALA A 449 21.56 -12.32 29.95
N LEU A 450 21.25 -12.78 31.16
CA LEU A 450 20.06 -13.59 31.45
C LEU A 450 18.78 -12.81 31.15
N LEU A 451 18.68 -11.56 31.60
CA LEU A 451 17.53 -10.71 31.28
C LEU A 451 17.39 -10.51 29.76
N GLN A 452 18.49 -10.28 29.06
CA GLN A 452 18.48 -10.09 27.62
C GLN A 452 17.97 -11.35 26.90
N HIS A 453 18.35 -12.54 27.37
CA HIS A 453 17.85 -13.82 26.85
C HIS A 453 16.33 -13.99 27.10
N ASP A 454 15.87 -13.72 28.33
CA ASP A 454 14.43 -13.78 28.66
C ASP A 454 13.60 -12.77 27.85
N LEU A 455 14.13 -11.56 27.64
CA LEU A 455 13.51 -10.55 26.77
C LEU A 455 13.44 -11.02 25.32
N GLN A 456 14.49 -11.65 24.80
CA GLN A 456 14.47 -12.23 23.45
C GLN A 456 13.39 -13.29 23.32
N ASN A 457 13.23 -14.18 24.32
CA ASN A 457 12.16 -15.17 24.35
C ASN A 457 10.76 -14.53 24.40
N LEU A 458 10.60 -13.44 25.14
CA LEU A 458 9.35 -12.67 25.17
C LEU A 458 9.04 -12.02 23.82
N TYR A 459 10.01 -11.35 23.20
CA TYR A 459 9.81 -10.73 21.89
C TYR A 459 9.62 -11.77 20.78
N ALA A 460 10.24 -12.95 20.89
CA ALA A 460 10.07 -14.06 19.94
C ALA A 460 8.61 -14.49 19.78
N CYS A 461 7.81 -14.39 20.85
CA CYS A 461 6.37 -14.63 20.82
C CYS A 461 5.64 -13.73 19.82
N PHE A 462 6.18 -12.55 19.50
CA PHE A 462 5.54 -11.55 18.65
C PHE A 462 6.19 -11.35 17.28
N ILE A 463 7.35 -11.96 17.00
CA ILE A 463 8.09 -11.80 15.73
C ILE A 463 7.20 -12.09 14.52
N HIS A 464 6.38 -13.14 14.63
CA HIS A 464 5.46 -13.54 13.56
C HIS A 464 4.37 -12.51 13.26
N THR A 465 4.20 -11.42 14.04
CA THR A 465 3.12 -10.43 13.95
C THR A 465 3.42 -9.17 13.12
N ASP A 466 4.67 -8.99 12.65
CA ASP A 466 5.13 -7.76 11.97
C ASP A 466 4.78 -6.49 12.76
N ALA A 467 4.74 -6.57 14.10
CA ALA A 467 4.33 -5.46 14.96
C ALA A 467 5.35 -4.32 14.94
N VAL A 468 4.84 -3.08 14.98
CA VAL A 468 5.66 -1.86 15.04
C VAL A 468 5.80 -1.43 16.49
N SER A 469 7.03 -1.21 16.95
CA SER A 469 7.27 -0.70 18.30
C SER A 469 7.03 0.80 18.38
N CYS A 470 6.27 1.25 19.37
CA CYS A 470 6.13 2.63 19.78
C CYS A 470 6.31 2.76 21.30
N SER A 471 6.68 3.96 21.75
CA SER A 471 6.82 4.27 23.17
C SER A 471 5.68 5.18 23.60
N LEU A 472 4.97 4.81 24.66
CA LEU A 472 3.87 5.57 25.22
C LEU A 472 4.21 5.90 26.67
N GLY A 473 4.73 7.12 26.89
CA GLY A 473 5.29 7.51 28.18
C GLY A 473 6.53 6.67 28.54
N GLU A 474 6.45 5.94 29.66
CA GLU A 474 7.51 5.03 30.10
C GLU A 474 7.35 3.60 29.57
N ASP A 475 6.19 3.28 28.98
CA ASP A 475 5.84 1.94 28.55
C ASP A 475 6.27 1.67 27.10
N ARG A 476 6.65 0.42 26.84
CA ARG A 476 6.91 -0.07 25.48
C ARG A 476 5.64 -0.72 24.93
N VAL A 477 5.25 -0.33 23.73
CA VAL A 477 4.04 -0.83 23.06
C VAL A 477 4.39 -1.38 21.69
N LEU A 478 3.86 -2.56 21.36
CA LEU A 478 3.89 -3.12 20.01
C LEU A 478 2.51 -3.01 19.39
N GLU A 479 2.43 -2.37 18.23
CA GLU A 479 1.19 -2.18 17.47
C GLU A 479 1.15 -3.09 16.25
N ILE A 480 0.10 -3.89 16.14
CA ILE A 480 -0.29 -4.63 14.93
C ILE A 480 -1.39 -3.83 14.24
N LYS A 481 -1.02 -2.98 13.26
CA LYS A 481 -1.92 -2.03 12.59
C LYS A 481 -3.05 -2.68 11.79
N GLU A 482 -2.75 -3.74 11.03
CA GLU A 482 -3.70 -4.37 10.12
C GLU A 482 -3.75 -5.89 10.32
N PRO A 483 -4.27 -6.36 11.46
CA PRO A 483 -4.30 -7.79 11.79
C PRO A 483 -5.09 -8.61 10.76
N LEU A 484 -6.15 -8.05 10.18
CA LEU A 484 -7.00 -8.72 9.18
C LEU A 484 -6.28 -8.94 7.84
N GLN A 485 -5.27 -8.14 7.52
CA GLN A 485 -4.61 -8.18 6.22
C GLN A 485 -3.91 -9.52 5.96
N ARG A 486 -3.51 -10.22 7.03
CA ARG A 486 -2.92 -11.56 6.96
C ARG A 486 -3.91 -12.61 6.46
N VAL A 487 -5.14 -12.52 6.94
CA VAL A 487 -6.24 -13.37 6.50
C VAL A 487 -6.62 -13.04 5.06
N ILE A 488 -6.74 -11.75 4.73
CA ILE A 488 -7.11 -11.28 3.39
C ILE A 488 -6.09 -11.72 2.34
N ARG A 489 -4.79 -11.65 2.64
CA ARG A 489 -3.71 -12.12 1.75
C ARG A 489 -3.83 -13.60 1.38
N ILE A 490 -4.37 -14.45 2.25
CA ILE A 490 -4.56 -15.89 1.97
C ILE A 490 -5.66 -16.09 0.94
N TRP A 491 -6.74 -15.32 1.05
CA TRP A 491 -7.83 -15.38 0.08
C TRP A 491 -7.41 -14.83 -1.28
N GLY A 492 -6.50 -13.84 -1.31
CA GLY A 492 -6.08 -13.17 -2.55
C GLY A 492 -7.19 -12.29 -3.14
N GLU A 493 -8.18 -11.95 -2.33
CA GLU A 493 -9.35 -11.14 -2.71
C GLU A 493 -9.12 -9.67 -2.39
N GLU A 494 -9.79 -8.78 -3.12
CA GLU A 494 -9.71 -7.33 -2.93
C GLU A 494 -10.69 -6.87 -1.84
N PHE A 495 -10.44 -7.25 -0.60
CA PHE A 495 -11.21 -6.72 0.54
C PHE A 495 -10.83 -5.26 0.80
N VAL A 496 -11.85 -4.41 0.97
CA VAL A 496 -11.67 -3.04 1.45
C VAL A 496 -11.78 -3.07 2.97
N GLN A 497 -10.69 -2.69 3.66
CA GLN A 497 -10.65 -2.55 5.10
C GLN A 497 -11.05 -1.14 5.50
N SER A 498 -12.06 -1.02 6.36
CA SER A 498 -12.51 0.26 6.91
C SER A 498 -12.95 0.06 8.37
N PHE A 499 -12.41 0.88 9.27
CA PHE A 499 -12.85 0.96 10.68
C PHE A 499 -12.87 -0.38 11.44
N GLY A 500 -11.82 -1.20 11.27
CA GLY A 500 -11.72 -2.51 11.93
C GLY A 500 -12.68 -3.57 11.39
N LYS A 501 -13.30 -3.35 10.24
CA LYS A 501 -14.04 -4.35 9.45
C LYS A 501 -13.40 -4.46 8.07
N ALA A 502 -13.60 -5.60 7.41
CA ALA A 502 -13.21 -5.79 6.02
C ALA A 502 -14.44 -6.22 5.21
N SER A 503 -14.61 -5.65 4.02
CA SER A 503 -15.75 -5.98 3.15
C SER A 503 -15.30 -6.30 1.73
N LEU A 504 -15.94 -7.30 1.13
CA LEU A 504 -15.78 -7.71 -0.26
C LEU A 504 -17.11 -7.55 -0.98
N GLU A 505 -17.15 -6.68 -1.99
CA GLU A 505 -18.30 -6.55 -2.88
C GLU A 505 -18.35 -7.73 -3.85
N VAL A 506 -19.56 -8.25 -4.09
CA VAL A 506 -19.79 -9.38 -4.99
C VAL A 506 -20.86 -9.01 -6.01
N ARG A 507 -20.65 -9.42 -7.26
CA ARG A 507 -21.52 -9.10 -8.42
C ARG A 507 -22.35 -10.30 -8.85
N ASP A 508 -21.82 -11.08 -9.79
CA ASP A 508 -22.47 -12.24 -10.39
C ASP A 508 -21.56 -13.48 -10.39
N VAL A 509 -22.12 -14.61 -10.79
CA VAL A 509 -21.38 -15.89 -10.86
C VAL A 509 -20.22 -15.80 -11.86
N ARG A 510 -20.37 -15.07 -12.96
CA ARG A 510 -19.34 -14.90 -13.99
C ARG A 510 -18.11 -14.20 -13.43
N ASP A 511 -18.29 -13.04 -12.81
CA ASP A 511 -17.26 -12.24 -12.18
C ASP A 511 -16.56 -13.04 -11.08
N ARG A 512 -17.32 -13.76 -10.25
CA ARG A 512 -16.78 -14.64 -9.21
C ARG A 512 -15.88 -15.74 -9.78
N LEU A 513 -16.24 -16.36 -10.90
CA LEU A 513 -15.39 -17.36 -11.57
C LEU A 513 -14.11 -16.74 -12.12
N ALA A 514 -14.19 -15.54 -12.71
CA ALA A 514 -13.03 -14.81 -13.21
C ALA A 514 -12.05 -14.45 -12.09
N VAL A 515 -12.54 -13.90 -10.97
CA VAL A 515 -11.72 -13.56 -9.80
C VAL A 515 -11.04 -14.81 -9.22
N VAL A 516 -11.78 -15.91 -9.07
CA VAL A 516 -11.21 -17.19 -8.59
C VAL A 516 -10.10 -17.69 -9.50
N ASN A 517 -10.29 -17.62 -10.82
CA ASN A 517 -9.27 -18.05 -11.78
C ASN A 517 -8.03 -17.15 -11.72
N ARG A 518 -8.21 -15.84 -11.54
CA ARG A 518 -7.12 -14.89 -11.34
C ARG A 518 -6.32 -15.23 -10.08
N ILE A 519 -6.99 -15.47 -8.96
CA ILE A 519 -6.35 -15.83 -7.68
C ILE A 519 -5.53 -17.12 -7.82
N GLU A 520 -6.12 -18.18 -8.34
CA GLU A 520 -5.43 -19.46 -8.47
C GLU A 520 -4.26 -19.39 -9.48
N LYS A 521 -4.35 -18.53 -10.51
CA LYS A 521 -3.23 -18.24 -11.42
C LYS A 521 -2.09 -17.53 -10.70
N THR A 522 -2.39 -16.48 -9.94
CA THR A 522 -1.38 -15.72 -9.18
C THR A 522 -0.68 -16.62 -8.15
N GLN A 523 -1.45 -17.39 -7.38
CA GLN A 523 -0.89 -18.35 -6.41
C GLN A 523 0.01 -19.39 -7.07
N HIS A 524 -0.36 -19.88 -8.26
CA HIS A 524 0.48 -20.82 -9.00
C HIS A 524 1.76 -20.15 -9.53
N ALA A 525 1.67 -18.93 -10.06
CA ALA A 525 2.83 -18.17 -10.52
C ALA A 525 3.81 -17.89 -9.36
N GLU A 526 3.31 -17.57 -8.17
CA GLU A 526 4.11 -17.42 -6.95
C GLU A 526 4.80 -18.74 -6.54
N LEU A 527 4.10 -19.87 -6.63
CA LEU A 527 4.67 -21.20 -6.35
C LEU A 527 5.80 -21.53 -7.34
N VAL A 528 5.58 -21.27 -8.63
CA VAL A 528 6.59 -21.48 -9.69
C VAL A 528 7.81 -20.62 -9.43
N ARG A 529 7.61 -19.32 -9.12
CA ARG A 529 8.68 -18.40 -8.75
C ARG A 529 9.47 -18.90 -7.55
N TRP A 530 8.80 -19.39 -6.51
CA TRP A 530 9.45 -19.92 -5.31
C TRP A 530 10.34 -21.12 -5.65
N ASP A 531 9.87 -22.09 -6.42
CA ASP A 531 10.68 -23.25 -6.80
C ASP A 531 11.85 -22.89 -7.71
N GLU A 532 11.68 -21.93 -8.63
CA GLU A 532 12.76 -21.42 -9.46
C GLU A 532 13.86 -20.76 -8.61
N GLN A 533 13.47 -19.91 -7.66
CA GLN A 533 14.39 -19.30 -6.69
C GLN A 533 15.13 -20.35 -5.88
N TYR A 534 14.43 -21.38 -5.41
CA TYR A 534 15.04 -22.47 -4.67
C TYR A 534 16.06 -23.23 -5.53
N ARG A 535 15.70 -23.61 -6.77
CA ARG A 535 16.63 -24.30 -7.69
C ARG A 535 17.84 -23.45 -8.05
N GLN A 536 17.65 -22.16 -8.30
CA GLN A 536 18.73 -21.23 -8.57
C GLN A 536 19.69 -21.14 -7.38
N ALA A 537 19.15 -21.05 -6.16
CA ALA A 537 19.96 -21.03 -4.95
C ALA A 537 20.73 -22.34 -4.75
N GLN A 538 20.12 -23.50 -5.04
CA GLN A 538 20.80 -24.81 -4.97
C GLN A 538 21.99 -24.93 -5.94
N CYS A 539 21.95 -24.25 -7.07
CA CYS A 539 23.06 -24.20 -8.04
C CYS A 539 24.15 -23.19 -7.68
N SER A 540 23.99 -22.39 -6.62
CA SER A 540 24.96 -21.37 -6.23
C SER A 540 26.25 -22.00 -5.66
N MET A 541 27.39 -21.43 -6.05
CA MET A 541 28.70 -21.82 -5.49
C MET A 541 28.81 -21.47 -3.99
N ASN A 542 28.07 -20.44 -3.54
CA ASN A 542 28.10 -20.02 -2.14
C ASN A 542 27.28 -21.00 -1.27
N PRO A 543 27.89 -21.70 -0.29
CA PRO A 543 27.18 -22.62 0.60
C PRO A 543 26.11 -21.93 1.45
N GLN A 544 26.32 -20.67 1.84
CA GLN A 544 25.34 -19.90 2.63
C GLN A 544 24.06 -19.65 1.83
N VAL A 545 24.17 -19.39 0.51
CA VAL A 545 23.00 -19.18 -0.36
C VAL A 545 22.18 -20.47 -0.51
N ARG A 546 22.85 -21.63 -0.55
CA ARG A 546 22.18 -22.94 -0.63
C ARG A 546 21.41 -23.30 0.64
N LEU A 547 22.00 -23.02 1.80
CA LEU A 547 21.41 -23.30 3.11
C LEU A 547 20.24 -22.37 3.43
N ARG A 548 20.34 -21.09 3.06
CA ARG A 548 19.30 -20.07 3.33
C ARG A 548 18.13 -20.08 2.34
N ALA A 549 18.14 -20.96 1.35
CA ALA A 549 17.10 -21.02 0.33
C ALA A 549 15.79 -21.61 0.90
N ALA A 550 14.69 -20.86 0.83
CA ALA A 550 13.39 -21.36 1.26
C ALA A 550 12.93 -22.57 0.42
N ILE A 551 12.58 -23.67 1.09
CA ILE A 551 12.19 -24.92 0.44
C ILE A 551 10.69 -24.90 0.05
N PRO A 552 10.33 -25.13 -1.23
CA PRO A 552 8.94 -25.22 -1.65
C PRO A 552 8.27 -26.48 -1.07
N HIS A 553 7.08 -26.31 -0.49
CA HIS A 553 6.35 -27.37 0.21
C HIS A 553 5.35 -28.13 -0.67
N LYS A 554 4.98 -27.59 -1.85
CA LYS A 554 4.07 -28.23 -2.80
C LYS A 554 4.78 -28.60 -4.08
N ASN A 555 4.34 -29.70 -4.69
CA ASN A 555 4.84 -30.11 -6.00
C ASN A 555 4.13 -29.32 -7.11
N ILE A 556 4.93 -28.58 -7.89
CA ILE A 556 4.44 -27.73 -8.99
C ILE A 556 3.64 -28.51 -10.03
N PHE A 557 4.08 -29.72 -10.41
CA PHE A 557 3.42 -30.47 -11.47
C PHE A 557 2.00 -30.86 -11.09
N PHE A 558 1.80 -31.32 -9.85
CA PHE A 558 0.49 -31.67 -9.34
C PHE A 558 -0.41 -30.43 -9.17
N GLU A 559 0.12 -29.32 -8.67
CA GLU A 559 -0.67 -28.09 -8.55
C GLU A 559 -1.02 -27.49 -9.94
N ASN A 560 -0.12 -27.59 -10.93
CA ASN A 560 -0.42 -27.20 -12.31
C ASN A 560 -1.52 -28.09 -12.92
N LEU A 561 -1.42 -29.42 -12.76
CA LEU A 561 -2.44 -30.35 -13.23
C LEU A 561 -3.81 -30.04 -12.62
N LYS A 562 -3.87 -29.87 -11.30
CA LYS A 562 -5.07 -29.51 -10.55
C LYS A 562 -5.65 -28.18 -11.00
N LEU A 563 -4.79 -27.18 -11.23
CA LEU A 563 -5.20 -25.87 -11.75
C LEU A 563 -5.82 -26.01 -13.14
N ASN A 564 -5.19 -26.74 -14.05
CA ASN A 564 -5.68 -26.93 -15.42
C ASN A 564 -7.03 -27.65 -15.45
N ILE A 565 -7.21 -28.71 -14.63
CA ILE A 565 -8.50 -29.40 -14.50
C ILE A 565 -9.59 -28.46 -13.98
N ARG A 566 -9.27 -27.62 -12.98
CA ARG A 566 -10.25 -26.66 -12.43
C ARG A 566 -10.61 -25.59 -13.45
N LYS A 567 -9.62 -25.00 -14.12
CA LYS A 567 -9.82 -24.00 -15.19
C LYS A 567 -10.63 -24.55 -16.35
N TYR A 568 -10.36 -25.81 -16.72
CA TYR A 568 -11.12 -26.54 -17.73
C TYR A 568 -12.61 -26.58 -17.37
N SER A 569 -12.97 -26.91 -16.12
CA SER A 569 -14.37 -26.90 -15.67
C SER A 569 -15.01 -25.51 -15.52
N ARG A 570 -14.20 -24.46 -15.38
CA ARG A 570 -14.65 -23.07 -15.15
C ARG A 570 -14.66 -22.23 -16.42
N GLY A 571 -14.29 -22.82 -17.54
CA GLY A 571 -14.50 -22.25 -18.85
C GLY A 571 -13.42 -21.28 -19.33
N GLU A 572 -12.15 -21.49 -18.95
CA GLU A 572 -11.04 -20.67 -19.47
C GLU A 572 -10.76 -20.92 -20.97
N HIS A 573 -11.02 -22.13 -21.47
CA HIS A 573 -10.85 -22.53 -22.87
C HIS A 573 -12.19 -22.71 -23.60
N VAL A 574 -13.18 -21.87 -23.26
CA VAL A 574 -14.53 -21.94 -23.85
C VAL A 574 -14.53 -21.27 -25.20
N LEU A 575 -15.25 -21.85 -26.15
CA LEU A 575 -15.59 -21.17 -27.39
C LEU A 575 -16.56 -20.04 -27.04
N ARG A 576 -16.06 -18.80 -27.00
CA ARG A 576 -16.89 -17.62 -26.74
C ARG A 576 -17.47 -17.09 -28.04
N PHE A 577 -18.73 -16.66 -28.00
CA PHE A 577 -19.41 -16.12 -29.16
C PHE A 577 -18.86 -14.73 -29.52
N GLY A 578 -18.72 -14.45 -30.83
CA GLY A 578 -18.17 -13.19 -31.33
C GLY A 578 -19.08 -11.96 -31.12
N THR A 579 -18.60 -10.79 -31.58
CA THR A 579 -19.32 -9.51 -31.49
C THR A 579 -20.73 -9.55 -32.06
N ASP A 580 -20.95 -10.43 -33.04
CA ASP A 580 -22.22 -10.52 -33.76
C ASP A 580 -23.34 -11.15 -32.90
N PHE A 581 -22.97 -11.91 -31.87
CA PHE A 581 -23.91 -12.55 -30.95
C PHE A 581 -23.94 -11.89 -29.57
N VAL A 582 -22.83 -11.30 -29.12
CA VAL A 582 -22.68 -10.71 -27.77
C VAL A 582 -22.79 -9.18 -27.78
N GLY A 583 -22.72 -8.56 -28.96
CA GLY A 583 -22.53 -7.12 -29.12
C GLY A 583 -21.08 -6.70 -28.82
N GLY A 584 -20.65 -5.52 -29.28
CA GLY A 584 -19.29 -5.03 -29.04
C GLY A 584 -18.91 -3.83 -29.92
N LYS A 585 -17.65 -3.38 -29.80
CA LYS A 585 -17.09 -2.32 -30.64
C LYS A 585 -16.17 -2.94 -31.70
N GLN A 586 -16.27 -2.44 -32.92
CA GLN A 586 -15.33 -2.74 -33.99
C GLN A 586 -14.65 -1.44 -34.40
N ILE A 587 -13.31 -1.45 -34.45
CA ILE A 587 -12.48 -0.29 -34.74
C ILE A 587 -11.57 -0.64 -35.90
N ARG A 588 -11.48 0.23 -36.91
CA ARG A 588 -10.52 0.11 -38.00
C ARG A 588 -9.39 1.09 -37.78
N ILE A 589 -8.16 0.58 -37.71
CA ILE A 589 -6.97 1.35 -37.34
C ILE A 589 -6.01 1.38 -38.52
N ALA A 590 -5.59 2.59 -38.90
CA ALA A 590 -4.47 2.82 -39.80
C ALA A 590 -3.29 3.35 -38.98
N PHE A 591 -2.09 2.82 -39.23
CA PHE A 591 -0.90 3.21 -38.47
C PHE A 591 -0.11 4.25 -39.24
N ARG A 592 0.47 5.19 -38.48
CA ARG A 592 1.47 6.13 -38.98
C ARG A 592 2.80 5.82 -38.32
N ASP A 593 3.88 5.94 -39.09
CA ASP A 593 5.23 5.87 -38.55
C ASP A 593 5.52 7.08 -37.63
N HIS A 594 6.69 7.07 -36.98
CA HIS A 594 7.13 8.17 -36.12
C HIS A 594 7.41 9.49 -36.87
N GLN A 595 7.38 9.49 -38.21
CA GLN A 595 7.56 10.63 -39.10
C GLN A 595 6.21 11.14 -39.67
N GLY A 596 5.10 10.48 -39.32
CA GLY A 596 3.75 10.84 -39.76
C GLY A 596 3.28 10.18 -41.07
N ASN A 597 4.10 9.32 -41.70
CA ASN A 597 3.77 8.64 -42.94
C ASN A 597 2.92 7.39 -42.68
N LEU A 598 2.03 7.05 -43.60
CA LEU A 598 1.19 5.85 -43.49
C LEU A 598 2.02 4.58 -43.61
N LEU A 599 1.86 3.68 -42.64
CA LEU A 599 2.57 2.42 -42.53
C LEU A 599 1.89 1.39 -43.46
N THR A 600 2.51 1.11 -44.60
CA THR A 600 1.98 0.19 -45.64
C THR A 600 2.76 -1.13 -45.70
N ASP A 601 3.84 -1.26 -44.92
CA ASP A 601 4.70 -2.43 -44.91
C ASP A 601 4.11 -3.57 -44.09
N LYS A 602 4.11 -4.78 -44.66
CA LYS A 602 3.50 -5.96 -44.02
C LYS A 602 4.15 -6.30 -42.68
N ALA A 603 5.48 -6.23 -42.58
CA ALA A 603 6.19 -6.55 -41.35
C ALA A 603 5.96 -5.52 -40.23
N GLY A 604 5.86 -4.23 -40.59
CA GLY A 604 5.53 -3.17 -39.65
C GLY A 604 4.10 -3.29 -39.12
N ILE A 605 3.12 -3.55 -39.98
CA ILE A 605 1.72 -3.77 -39.58
C ILE A 605 1.60 -4.97 -38.62
N ASP A 606 2.25 -6.10 -38.92
CA ASP A 606 2.18 -7.30 -38.07
C ASP A 606 2.81 -7.03 -36.68
N LYS A 607 3.93 -6.29 -36.63
CA LYS A 607 4.57 -5.90 -35.38
C LYS A 607 3.70 -4.98 -34.52
N VAL A 608 3.02 -4.02 -35.15
CA VAL A 608 2.10 -3.12 -34.43
C VAL A 608 0.84 -3.88 -33.98
N SER A 609 0.39 -4.86 -34.76
CA SER A 609 -0.69 -5.78 -34.37
C SER A 609 -0.36 -6.52 -33.07
N ASP A 610 0.84 -7.11 -32.96
CA ASP A 610 1.28 -7.85 -31.77
C ASP A 610 1.34 -6.93 -30.53
N GLU A 611 1.83 -5.70 -30.71
CA GLU A 611 1.88 -4.71 -29.64
C GLU A 611 0.48 -4.28 -29.18
N LEU A 612 -0.42 -4.00 -30.13
CA LEU A 612 -1.81 -3.64 -29.84
C LEU A 612 -2.55 -4.79 -29.14
N TYR A 613 -2.28 -6.03 -29.55
CA TYR A 613 -2.84 -7.23 -28.92
C TYR A 613 -2.35 -7.38 -27.47
N ALA A 614 -1.05 -7.16 -27.23
CA ALA A 614 -0.49 -7.16 -25.88
C ALA A 614 -1.10 -6.05 -24.99
N ARG A 615 -1.37 -4.87 -25.55
CA ARG A 615 -2.01 -3.76 -24.82
C ARG A 615 -3.46 -4.05 -24.45
N LEU A 616 -4.25 -4.56 -25.38
CA LEU A 616 -5.65 -4.90 -25.10
C LEU A 616 -5.77 -5.99 -24.04
N ASN A 617 -4.86 -6.97 -24.05
CA ASN A 617 -4.77 -7.97 -22.97
C ASN A 617 -4.45 -7.33 -21.61
N LYS A 618 -3.63 -6.28 -21.56
CA LYS A 618 -3.32 -5.54 -20.31
C LYS A 618 -4.51 -4.72 -19.79
N LEU A 619 -5.38 -4.22 -20.68
CA LEU A 619 -6.62 -3.52 -20.31
C LEU A 619 -7.71 -4.47 -19.75
N GLY A 620 -7.39 -5.76 -19.57
CA GLY A 620 -8.34 -6.78 -19.12
C GLY A 620 -9.39 -7.12 -20.18
N VAL A 621 -9.22 -6.62 -21.41
CA VAL A 621 -10.09 -6.94 -22.53
C VAL A 621 -9.72 -8.33 -23.01
N SER A 622 -10.59 -9.28 -22.71
CA SER A 622 -10.44 -10.65 -23.20
C SER A 622 -10.87 -10.73 -24.66
N GLU A 623 -10.15 -11.52 -25.47
CA GLU A 623 -10.61 -12.04 -26.77
C GLU A 623 -10.89 -10.97 -27.83
N VAL A 624 -9.87 -10.15 -28.10
CA VAL A 624 -9.88 -9.22 -29.22
C VAL A 624 -9.67 -9.98 -30.53
N GLY A 625 -10.66 -9.93 -31.42
CA GLY A 625 -10.45 -10.35 -32.81
C GLY A 625 -9.66 -9.27 -33.55
N MET A 626 -8.45 -9.59 -34.01
CA MET A 626 -7.69 -8.72 -34.90
C MET A 626 -7.62 -9.36 -36.28
N GLN A 627 -8.11 -8.65 -37.29
CA GLN A 627 -8.00 -9.06 -38.68
C GLN A 627 -7.35 -7.95 -39.48
N ARG A 628 -6.42 -8.34 -40.35
CA ARG A 628 -5.80 -7.40 -41.28
C ARG A 628 -6.66 -7.26 -42.52
N GLU A 629 -7.07 -6.03 -42.82
CA GLU A 629 -7.75 -5.65 -44.05
C GLU A 629 -6.86 -4.70 -44.87
N GLY A 630 -5.96 -5.27 -45.67
CA GLY A 630 -5.00 -4.50 -46.49
C GLY A 630 -4.00 -3.74 -45.62
N ASP A 631 -4.06 -2.40 -45.68
CA ASP A 631 -3.23 -1.45 -44.91
C ASP A 631 -3.82 -1.08 -43.54
N HIS A 632 -4.94 -1.70 -43.17
CA HIS A 632 -5.66 -1.41 -41.94
C HIS A 632 -5.76 -2.67 -41.07
N ILE A 633 -5.85 -2.48 -39.76
CA ILE A 633 -6.21 -3.56 -38.83
C ILE A 633 -7.62 -3.28 -38.30
N GLN A 634 -8.51 -4.26 -38.50
CA GLN A 634 -9.81 -4.31 -37.86
C GLN A 634 -9.66 -5.00 -36.49
N VAL A 635 -10.09 -4.29 -35.45
CA VAL A 635 -10.05 -4.73 -34.06
C VAL A 635 -11.49 -4.86 -33.57
N SER A 636 -11.92 -6.07 -33.29
CA SER A 636 -13.24 -6.38 -32.73
C SER A 636 -13.11 -6.72 -31.25
N VAL A 637 -13.83 -5.99 -30.41
CA VAL A 637 -13.86 -6.17 -28.96
C VAL A 637 -15.29 -6.53 -28.53
N PRO A 638 -15.57 -7.81 -28.22
CA PRO A 638 -16.90 -8.25 -27.80
C PRO A 638 -17.23 -7.86 -26.36
N GLY A 639 -18.49 -7.46 -26.10
CA GLY A 639 -19.07 -7.33 -24.76
C GLY A 639 -18.66 -6.08 -23.95
N VAL A 640 -18.04 -5.07 -24.55
CA VAL A 640 -17.52 -3.89 -23.81
C VAL A 640 -18.36 -2.63 -24.05
N ALA A 641 -19.04 -2.14 -23.00
CA ALA A 641 -19.79 -0.88 -23.03
C ALA A 641 -18.97 0.34 -22.56
N GLY A 642 -17.97 0.14 -21.69
CA GLY A 642 -17.31 1.25 -20.95
C GLY A 642 -15.92 1.70 -21.42
N ILE A 643 -15.26 1.01 -22.36
CA ILE A 643 -13.90 1.39 -22.81
C ILE A 643 -14.02 2.37 -23.98
N SER A 644 -13.36 3.52 -23.87
CA SER A 644 -13.34 4.53 -24.93
C SER A 644 -12.33 4.16 -26.02
N SER A 645 -12.53 4.68 -27.23
CA SER A 645 -11.56 4.49 -28.33
C SER A 645 -10.21 5.14 -28.00
N ALA A 646 -10.18 6.15 -27.11
CA ALA A 646 -8.96 6.80 -26.64
C ALA A 646 -8.14 5.88 -25.71
N ASP A 647 -8.78 5.05 -24.89
CA ASP A 647 -8.09 4.08 -24.03
C ASP A 647 -7.44 2.95 -24.87
N ILE A 648 -8.06 2.61 -26.00
CA ILE A 648 -7.56 1.60 -26.95
C ILE A 648 -6.41 2.15 -27.81
N LEU A 649 -6.49 3.42 -28.20
CA LEU A 649 -5.54 4.07 -29.12
C LEU A 649 -4.48 4.94 -28.41
N GLY A 650 -4.54 5.07 -27.09
CA GLY A 650 -3.62 5.87 -26.31
C GLY A 650 -2.17 5.50 -26.60
N THR A 651 -1.37 6.47 -27.04
CA THR A 651 0.06 6.29 -27.21
C THR A 651 0.71 6.30 -25.82
N SER A 652 1.05 5.12 -25.30
CA SER A 652 1.89 5.00 -24.10
C SER A 652 3.30 5.52 -24.41
N LYS A 653 3.51 6.83 -24.25
CA LYS A 653 4.83 7.46 -24.35
C LYS A 653 5.46 7.38 -22.97
N MET A 654 6.37 6.43 -22.78
CA MET A 654 7.19 6.35 -21.58
C MET A 654 8.27 7.42 -21.67
N SER A 655 8.38 8.27 -20.65
CA SER A 655 9.41 9.30 -20.55
C SER A 655 10.34 9.00 -19.38
N PHE A 656 11.64 9.12 -19.64
CA PHE A 656 12.68 8.97 -18.65
C PHE A 656 13.13 10.36 -18.22
N HIS A 657 13.10 10.61 -16.92
CA HIS A 657 13.58 11.85 -16.34
C HIS A 657 14.68 11.53 -15.33
N VAL A 658 15.77 12.30 -15.36
CA VAL A 658 16.82 12.22 -14.34
C VAL A 658 16.55 13.32 -13.33
N VAL A 659 16.30 12.94 -12.08
CA VAL A 659 16.00 13.89 -11.01
C VAL A 659 17.25 14.68 -10.67
N ASN A 660 17.08 15.99 -10.47
CA ASN A 660 18.16 16.83 -9.99
C ASN A 660 18.22 16.75 -8.46
N GLU A 661 19.06 15.85 -7.94
CA GLU A 661 19.13 15.54 -6.50
C GLU A 661 19.47 16.75 -5.63
N GLN A 662 20.28 17.68 -6.14
CA GLN A 662 20.60 18.94 -5.48
C GLN A 662 19.36 19.78 -5.16
N PHE A 663 18.29 19.62 -5.93
CA PHE A 663 17.01 20.30 -5.75
C PHE A 663 15.86 19.32 -5.52
N SER A 664 16.15 18.20 -4.84
CA SER A 664 15.17 17.21 -4.42
C SER A 664 14.64 17.48 -3.00
N SER A 665 13.63 16.73 -2.57
CA SER A 665 13.07 16.77 -1.22
C SER A 665 14.07 16.39 -0.11
N ARG A 666 15.21 15.78 -0.48
CA ARG A 666 16.29 15.38 0.44
C ARG A 666 17.44 16.40 0.51
N SER A 667 17.38 17.47 -0.27
CA SER A 667 18.40 18.51 -0.32
C SER A 667 18.41 19.36 0.96
N PRO A 668 19.57 19.96 1.34
CA PRO A 668 19.60 21.03 2.34
C PRO A 668 18.70 22.23 1.99
N LEU A 669 18.37 22.42 0.69
CA LEU A 669 17.45 23.45 0.19
C LEU A 669 16.00 22.97 0.07
N ARG A 670 15.63 21.87 0.75
CA ARG A 670 14.30 21.25 0.64
C ARG A 670 13.14 22.23 0.85
N TYR A 671 13.28 23.18 1.77
CA TYR A 671 12.21 24.10 2.12
C TYR A 671 11.98 25.12 1.00
N GLU A 672 13.06 25.64 0.41
CA GLU A 672 13.03 26.54 -0.73
C GLU A 672 12.51 25.84 -1.99
N VAL A 673 12.97 24.61 -2.27
CA VAL A 673 12.47 23.77 -3.36
C VAL A 673 10.98 23.53 -3.23
N GLN A 674 10.51 23.09 -2.07
CA GLN A 674 9.10 22.79 -1.84
C GLN A 674 8.23 24.04 -1.93
N THR A 675 8.69 25.17 -1.39
CA THR A 675 7.98 26.45 -1.48
C THR A 675 7.81 26.91 -2.93
N PHE A 676 8.86 26.77 -3.75
CA PHE A 676 8.82 27.08 -5.17
C PHE A 676 7.87 26.16 -5.95
N LEU A 677 8.00 24.84 -5.77
CA LEU A 677 7.17 23.86 -6.47
C LEU A 677 5.70 23.95 -6.08
N ASP A 678 5.39 24.19 -4.81
CA ASP A 678 4.01 24.36 -4.34
C ASP A 678 3.38 25.58 -5.01
N TYR A 679 4.05 26.74 -4.92
CA TYR A 679 3.54 27.96 -5.54
C TYR A 679 3.33 27.79 -7.05
N LEU A 680 4.25 27.14 -7.75
CA LEU A 680 4.14 26.85 -9.17
C LEU A 680 2.93 25.97 -9.49
N TRP A 681 2.75 24.87 -8.77
CA TRP A 681 1.65 23.93 -8.98
C TRP A 681 0.28 24.58 -8.77
N PHE A 682 0.11 25.28 -7.65
CA PHE A 682 -1.16 25.93 -7.34
C PHE A 682 -1.47 27.10 -8.25
N THR A 683 -0.44 27.84 -8.70
CA THR A 683 -0.60 28.90 -9.70
C THR A 683 -1.05 28.32 -11.04
N ALA A 684 -0.38 27.28 -11.54
CA ALA A 684 -0.75 26.59 -12.78
C ALA A 684 -2.20 26.06 -12.74
N ARG A 685 -2.61 25.50 -11.60
CA ARG A 685 -3.97 25.01 -11.38
C ARG A 685 -5.01 26.13 -11.34
N SER A 686 -4.66 27.31 -10.83
CA SER A 686 -5.56 28.48 -10.81
C SER A 686 -5.81 29.07 -12.20
N LEU A 687 -4.85 28.92 -13.12
CA LEU A 687 -4.93 29.38 -14.51
C LEU A 687 -5.48 28.31 -15.46
N ASP A 688 -5.81 27.12 -14.95
CA ASP A 688 -6.18 25.92 -15.73
C ASP A 688 -5.11 25.49 -16.75
N GLU A 689 -3.85 25.78 -16.44
CA GLU A 689 -2.68 25.52 -17.29
C GLU A 689 -1.82 24.36 -16.75
N CYS A 690 -2.44 23.19 -16.54
CA CYS A 690 -1.76 22.02 -15.94
C CYS A 690 -0.93 21.17 -16.94
N SER A 691 -0.73 21.63 -18.17
CA SER A 691 0.07 20.89 -19.15
C SER A 691 1.58 21.00 -18.84
N PRO A 692 2.41 19.95 -19.06
CA PRO A 692 3.84 20.02 -18.77
C PRO A 692 4.55 21.20 -19.44
N GLN A 693 4.14 21.56 -20.66
CA GLN A 693 4.69 22.69 -21.39
C GLN A 693 4.31 24.03 -20.75
N ALA A 694 3.06 24.18 -20.30
CA ALA A 694 2.60 25.39 -19.64
C ALA A 694 3.24 25.57 -18.26
N ILE A 695 3.38 24.48 -17.48
CA ILE A 695 4.07 24.51 -16.19
C ILE A 695 5.53 24.93 -16.35
N ASN A 696 6.24 24.40 -17.35
CA ASN A 696 7.62 24.81 -17.61
C ASN A 696 7.74 26.28 -18.06
N ARG A 697 6.76 26.79 -18.82
CA ARG A 697 6.69 28.21 -19.18
C ARG A 697 6.47 29.09 -17.94
N LEU A 698 5.54 28.70 -17.07
CA LEU A 698 5.27 29.38 -15.80
C LEU A 698 6.49 29.34 -14.88
N ALA A 699 7.19 28.20 -14.80
CA ALA A 699 8.43 28.07 -14.03
C ALA A 699 9.51 29.01 -14.56
N GLY A 700 9.73 29.05 -15.88
CA GLY A 700 10.68 29.97 -16.51
C GLY A 700 10.30 31.44 -16.27
N ALA A 701 9.02 31.79 -16.39
CA ALA A 701 8.53 33.14 -16.14
C ALA A 701 8.68 33.56 -14.68
N LEU A 702 8.41 32.66 -13.72
CA LEU A 702 8.58 32.92 -12.28
C LEU A 702 10.05 33.00 -11.87
N PHE A 703 10.94 32.30 -12.57
CA PHE A 703 12.37 32.27 -12.25
C PHE A 703 13.16 33.41 -12.91
N HIS A 704 12.71 33.92 -14.06
CA HIS A 704 13.38 34.96 -14.86
C HIS A 704 12.66 36.31 -14.93
N GLY A 705 11.36 36.35 -14.63
CA GLY A 705 10.54 37.56 -14.74
C GLY A 705 10.86 38.57 -13.64
N ASP A 706 10.60 39.85 -13.93
CA ASP A 706 10.69 40.91 -12.92
C ASP A 706 9.64 40.67 -11.82
N ASN A 707 10.15 40.55 -10.60
CA ASN A 707 9.57 39.99 -9.37
C ASN A 707 8.32 40.70 -8.78
N GLY A 708 7.39 41.17 -9.61
CA GLY A 708 6.23 41.99 -9.20
C GLY A 708 5.02 41.24 -8.66
N SER A 709 4.80 39.96 -9.04
CA SER A 709 3.57 39.22 -8.71
C SER A 709 3.74 38.09 -7.68
N ALA A 710 4.97 37.70 -7.34
CA ALA A 710 5.24 36.56 -6.47
C ALA A 710 5.39 36.96 -4.98
N PRO A 711 4.88 36.15 -4.03
CA PRO A 711 5.04 36.37 -2.59
C PRO A 711 6.51 36.46 -2.12
N VAL A 712 6.78 37.21 -1.04
CA VAL A 712 8.14 37.48 -0.52
C VAL A 712 8.92 36.20 -0.24
N ASN A 713 8.29 35.21 0.39
CA ASN A 713 8.88 33.89 0.68
C ASN A 713 9.28 33.12 -0.58
N VAL A 714 8.47 33.20 -1.65
CA VAL A 714 8.78 32.56 -2.93
C VAL A 714 9.95 33.26 -3.60
N ARG A 715 10.03 34.60 -3.53
CA ARG A 715 11.18 35.34 -4.07
C ARG A 715 12.49 34.98 -3.39
N VAL A 716 12.50 34.93 -2.05
CA VAL A 716 13.67 34.51 -1.27
C VAL A 716 14.06 33.07 -1.61
N ALA A 717 13.09 32.17 -1.78
CA ALA A 717 13.35 30.80 -2.22
C ALA A 717 13.98 30.76 -3.63
N VAL A 718 13.43 31.51 -4.59
CA VAL A 718 13.96 31.58 -5.97
C VAL A 718 15.37 32.16 -6.00
N GLU A 719 15.67 33.20 -5.23
CA GLU A 719 17.01 33.79 -5.14
C GLU A 719 18.04 32.78 -4.61
N LYS A 720 17.71 32.08 -3.52
CA LYS A 720 18.56 31.01 -2.96
C LYS A 720 18.76 29.85 -3.93
N LEU A 721 17.71 29.44 -4.66
CA LEU A 721 17.80 28.38 -5.66
C LEU A 721 18.69 28.80 -6.84
N ARG A 722 18.63 30.08 -7.23
CA ARG A 722 19.51 30.66 -8.27
C ARG A 722 20.96 30.73 -7.82
N GLU A 723 21.23 31.14 -6.58
CA GLU A 723 22.58 31.12 -5.99
C GLU A 723 23.17 29.72 -5.91
N ALA A 724 22.32 28.72 -5.66
CA ALA A 724 22.70 27.31 -5.64
C ALA A 724 22.90 26.70 -7.03
N GLY A 725 22.65 27.44 -8.12
CA GLY A 725 22.93 27.03 -9.49
C GLY A 725 21.74 26.48 -10.28
N LEU A 726 20.50 26.56 -9.77
CA LEU A 726 19.32 26.16 -10.53
C LEU A 726 19.07 27.16 -11.68
N SER A 727 18.82 26.67 -12.88
CA SER A 727 18.52 27.49 -14.06
C SER A 727 17.45 26.85 -14.93
N PHE A 728 16.45 27.63 -15.32
CA PHE A 728 15.43 27.25 -16.32
C PHE A 728 15.73 27.94 -17.66
N SER A 729 15.26 27.37 -18.76
CA SER A 729 15.41 28.00 -20.08
C SER A 729 14.37 29.12 -20.29
N LYS A 730 14.75 30.23 -20.94
CA LYS A 730 13.86 31.36 -21.27
C LYS A 730 12.99 31.11 -22.50
N GLU A 731 13.44 30.25 -23.42
CA GLU A 731 12.74 29.95 -24.67
C GLU A 731 12.47 28.44 -24.78
N LEU A 732 11.27 28.10 -25.25
CA LEU A 732 10.92 26.74 -25.70
C LEU A 732 11.63 26.45 -27.02
N GLU A 733 12.97 26.49 -27.03
CA GLU A 733 13.74 26.04 -28.18
C GLU A 733 13.45 24.54 -28.43
N GLY A 734 13.26 24.19 -29.70
CA GLY A 734 13.04 22.82 -30.15
C GLY A 734 14.19 21.93 -29.69
N GLY A 735 13.84 20.79 -29.06
CA GLY A 735 14.78 19.91 -28.39
C GLY A 735 15.99 19.56 -29.24
N SER A 736 17.18 19.94 -28.77
CA SER A 736 18.44 19.36 -29.25
C SER A 736 18.47 17.88 -28.89
N ALA A 737 19.01 17.05 -29.79
CA ALA A 737 19.24 15.64 -29.52
C ALA A 737 20.38 15.38 -28.51
N SER A 738 21.10 16.42 -28.07
CA SER A 738 22.20 16.31 -27.10
C SER A 738 21.70 16.35 -25.64
N LEU A 739 22.42 15.68 -24.74
CA LEU A 739 22.21 15.79 -23.30
C LEU A 739 22.51 17.23 -22.84
N ASP A 740 21.52 17.92 -22.28
CA ASP A 740 21.67 19.25 -21.69
C ASP A 740 21.71 19.12 -20.15
N THR A 741 22.88 19.41 -19.58
CA THR A 741 23.11 19.41 -18.12
C THR A 741 23.05 20.81 -17.52
N GLN A 742 22.86 21.86 -18.33
CA GLN A 742 22.90 23.26 -17.89
C GLN A 742 21.54 23.75 -17.41
N TYR A 743 20.45 23.25 -18.01
CA TYR A 743 19.09 23.65 -17.66
C TYR A 743 18.31 22.53 -16.98
N SER A 744 17.48 22.90 -16.00
CA SER A 744 16.47 22.04 -15.40
C SER A 744 15.09 22.30 -16.02
N MET A 745 14.21 21.33 -15.87
CA MET A 745 12.79 21.40 -16.25
C MET A 745 11.93 20.83 -15.11
N ILE A 746 10.64 21.17 -15.12
CA ILE A 746 9.66 20.66 -14.18
C ILE A 746 8.95 19.46 -14.80
N ALA A 747 8.95 18.33 -14.08
CA ALA A 747 8.20 17.13 -14.44
C ALA A 747 7.00 16.95 -13.50
N ILE A 748 5.95 16.27 -13.98
CA ILE A 748 4.74 15.94 -13.21
C ILE A 748 4.74 14.44 -12.92
N GLU A 749 4.77 14.08 -11.65
CA GLU A 749 4.62 12.71 -11.18
C GLU A 749 3.15 12.26 -11.30
N LYS A 750 2.91 11.13 -11.98
CA LYS A 750 1.55 10.62 -12.23
C LYS A 750 1.00 9.68 -11.14
N GLU A 751 1.85 9.12 -10.27
CA GLU A 751 1.47 8.05 -9.33
C GLU A 751 1.50 8.44 -7.84
N SER A 752 1.59 9.72 -7.49
CA SER A 752 1.66 10.12 -6.08
C SER A 752 0.30 10.10 -5.39
N ARG A 753 -0.09 8.94 -4.85
CA ARG A 753 -1.26 8.81 -3.95
C ARG A 753 -1.06 9.52 -2.60
N GLU A 754 0.17 9.89 -2.26
CA GLU A 754 0.56 10.39 -0.93
C GLU A 754 1.10 11.84 -0.90
N GLN A 755 1.34 12.50 -2.05
CA GLN A 755 1.88 13.87 -2.08
C GLN A 755 0.84 14.91 -2.51
N VAL A 756 0.87 16.07 -1.84
CA VAL A 756 0.00 17.23 -2.10
C VAL A 756 0.36 17.95 -3.41
N ASN A 757 1.63 17.83 -3.83
CA ASN A 757 2.19 18.43 -5.04
C ASN A 757 2.93 17.37 -5.86
N PRO A 758 2.54 17.11 -7.12
CA PRO A 758 3.18 16.12 -7.98
C PRO A 758 4.40 16.65 -8.75
N LEU A 759 4.82 17.90 -8.55
CA LEU A 759 5.90 18.49 -9.33
C LEU A 759 7.29 18.10 -8.82
N MET A 760 8.22 17.86 -9.74
CA MET A 760 9.62 17.60 -9.43
C MET A 760 10.55 18.38 -10.36
N ILE A 761 11.75 18.72 -9.86
CA ILE A 761 12.82 19.34 -10.66
C ILE A 761 13.69 18.24 -11.24
N VAL A 762 13.76 18.18 -12.57
CA VAL A 762 14.54 17.19 -13.32
C VAL A 762 15.49 17.91 -14.27
N PHE A 763 16.57 17.26 -14.69
CA PHE A 763 17.40 17.79 -15.76
C PHE A 763 16.62 17.81 -17.08
N ARG A 764 16.85 18.85 -17.89
CA ARG A 764 16.22 18.96 -19.21
C ARG A 764 16.86 17.97 -20.18
N ASN A 765 16.35 16.74 -20.22
CA ASN A 765 16.90 15.67 -21.04
C ASN A 765 15.95 15.25 -22.17
N HIS A 766 16.40 15.42 -23.42
CA HIS A 766 15.69 14.98 -24.63
C HIS A 766 16.28 13.69 -25.24
N ALA A 767 17.36 13.12 -24.69
CA ALA A 767 18.12 12.02 -25.30
C ALA A 767 17.32 10.72 -25.45
N LEU A 768 16.34 10.48 -24.57
CA LEU A 768 15.47 9.29 -24.59
C LEU A 768 14.05 9.59 -25.10
N GLU A 769 13.75 10.83 -25.48
CA GLU A 769 12.41 11.23 -25.88
C GLU A 769 12.03 10.61 -27.23
N GLY A 770 11.09 9.65 -27.22
CA GLY A 770 10.67 8.93 -28.42
C GLY A 770 11.61 7.79 -28.86
N ALA A 771 12.51 7.34 -27.98
CA ALA A 771 13.37 6.18 -28.22
C ALA A 771 12.60 4.85 -28.04
N SER A 772 12.92 3.84 -28.86
CA SER A 772 12.30 2.51 -28.78
C SER A 772 13.13 1.62 -27.85
N LEU A 773 12.51 1.16 -26.77
CA LEU A 773 13.13 0.25 -25.80
C LEU A 773 13.04 -1.20 -26.26
N LYS A 774 14.05 -2.00 -25.94
CA LYS A 774 14.09 -3.46 -26.09
C LYS A 774 14.57 -4.09 -24.79
N ASN A 775 14.25 -5.36 -24.58
CA ASN A 775 14.79 -6.17 -23.48
C ASN A 775 14.59 -5.55 -22.10
N ILE A 776 13.40 -4.99 -21.83
CA ILE A 776 13.05 -4.49 -20.50
C ILE A 776 12.97 -5.69 -19.54
N ARG A 777 13.89 -5.78 -18.59
CA ARG A 777 13.99 -6.84 -17.59
C ARG A 777 14.13 -6.20 -16.21
N PRO A 778 13.17 -6.42 -15.30
CA PRO A 778 13.41 -6.14 -13.89
C PRO A 778 14.37 -7.20 -13.36
N GLU A 779 15.52 -6.78 -12.90
CA GLU A 779 16.50 -7.61 -12.19
C GLU A 779 16.62 -7.11 -10.75
N PHE A 780 17.00 -7.99 -9.84
CA PHE A 780 17.21 -7.62 -8.44
C PHE A 780 18.69 -7.82 -8.13
N ALA A 781 19.38 -6.74 -7.79
CA ALA A 781 20.77 -6.78 -7.38
C ALA A 781 20.84 -6.77 -5.85
N VAL A 782 21.60 -7.71 -5.28
CA VAL A 782 21.77 -7.83 -3.83
C VAL A 782 22.60 -6.63 -3.35
N GLY A 783 21.94 -5.68 -2.66
CA GLY A 783 22.55 -4.42 -2.20
C GLY A 783 21.91 -3.18 -2.82
N GLU A 784 21.43 -3.27 -4.07
CA GLU A 784 20.91 -2.12 -4.84
C GLU A 784 19.38 -2.18 -5.05
N GLY A 785 18.74 -3.31 -4.74
CA GLY A 785 17.29 -3.46 -4.87
C GLY A 785 16.83 -3.84 -6.29
N TYR A 786 15.64 -3.39 -6.66
CA TYR A 786 15.06 -3.68 -7.98
C TYR A 786 15.61 -2.72 -9.03
N VAL A 787 16.35 -3.25 -10.00
CA VAL A 787 16.98 -2.54 -11.11
C VAL A 787 16.23 -2.87 -12.40
N LEU A 788 15.81 -1.86 -13.16
CA LEU A 788 15.18 -2.07 -14.47
C LEU A 788 16.24 -1.98 -15.58
N ASN A 789 16.61 -3.12 -16.15
CA ASN A 789 17.51 -3.18 -17.29
C ASN A 789 16.72 -3.04 -18.59
N PHE A 790 17.13 -2.15 -19.49
CA PHE A 790 16.53 -1.99 -20.81
C PHE A 790 17.57 -1.53 -21.83
N GLY A 791 17.45 -2.00 -23.07
CA GLY A 791 18.26 -1.55 -24.20
C GLY A 791 17.54 -0.47 -24.98
N VAL A 792 18.24 0.60 -25.36
CA VAL A 792 17.70 1.68 -26.21
C VAL A 792 18.16 1.44 -27.65
N LYS A 793 17.22 1.43 -28.61
CA LYS A 793 17.58 1.30 -30.03
C LYS A 793 18.08 2.65 -30.55
N ASP A 794 19.37 2.75 -30.85
CA ASP A 794 19.97 3.94 -31.47
C ASP A 794 19.30 4.28 -32.81
N LYS A 795 18.95 5.57 -32.98
CA LYS A 795 18.35 6.09 -34.23
C LYS A 795 19.37 6.70 -35.19
N ALA A 796 20.58 7.01 -34.76
CA ALA A 796 21.54 7.76 -35.57
C ALA A 796 22.93 7.12 -35.54
N THR A 797 23.31 6.46 -36.63
CA THR A 797 24.73 6.24 -36.96
C THR A 797 25.24 7.52 -37.61
N PHE A 798 25.83 8.42 -36.84
CA PHE A 798 26.61 9.52 -37.43
C PHE A 798 27.87 8.92 -38.05
N SER A 799 28.07 9.12 -39.36
CA SER A 799 29.24 8.63 -40.09
C SER A 799 30.57 9.32 -39.71
N ASP A 800 30.55 10.18 -38.68
CA ASP A 800 31.60 11.16 -38.37
C ASP A 800 32.22 10.99 -36.97
N GLY A 801 32.10 9.80 -36.36
CA GLY A 801 32.74 9.50 -35.06
C GLY A 801 32.22 10.28 -33.85
N ARG A 802 31.13 11.06 -34.00
CA ARG A 802 30.45 11.72 -32.88
C ARG A 802 29.63 10.72 -32.09
N GLU A 803 29.80 10.73 -30.76
CA GLU A 803 29.03 9.89 -29.83
C GLU A 803 27.53 10.08 -30.05
N THR A 804 26.77 8.97 -30.05
CA THR A 804 25.32 9.04 -30.16
C THR A 804 24.72 9.65 -28.87
N PRO A 805 23.56 10.30 -28.93
CA PRO A 805 22.86 10.78 -27.74
C PRO A 805 22.70 9.73 -26.63
N VAL A 806 22.52 8.47 -27.02
CA VAL A 806 22.42 7.32 -26.10
C VAL A 806 23.78 7.02 -25.45
N GLN A 807 24.88 7.10 -26.21
CA GLN A 807 26.24 6.97 -25.68
C GLN A 807 26.58 8.12 -24.73
N GLN A 808 26.21 9.36 -25.05
CA GLN A 808 26.40 10.51 -24.16
C GLN A 808 25.59 10.37 -22.86
N PHE A 809 24.33 9.93 -22.97
CA PHE A 809 23.48 9.67 -21.81
C PHE A 809 24.04 8.53 -20.95
N HIS A 810 24.51 7.43 -21.57
CA HIS A 810 25.16 6.33 -20.88
C HIS A 810 26.47 6.78 -20.20
N ALA A 811 27.34 7.50 -20.89
CA ALA A 811 28.61 7.99 -20.35
C ALA A 811 28.44 8.99 -19.21
N TRP A 812 27.34 9.75 -19.22
CA TRP A 812 26.97 10.63 -18.12
C TRP A 812 26.40 9.86 -16.93
N THR A 813 25.40 8.99 -17.15
CA THR A 813 24.76 8.21 -16.08
C THR A 813 25.71 7.18 -15.45
N SER A 814 26.60 6.56 -16.22
CA SER A 814 27.58 5.58 -15.71
C SER A 814 28.53 6.17 -14.66
N LYS A 815 28.74 7.49 -14.65
CA LYS A 815 29.55 8.17 -13.62
C LYS A 815 28.85 8.22 -12.27
N PHE A 816 27.52 8.11 -12.24
CA PHE A 816 26.71 8.09 -11.02
C PHE A 816 26.34 6.66 -10.57
N CYS A 817 26.58 5.66 -11.43
CA CYS A 817 26.28 4.25 -11.16
C CYS A 817 27.49 3.42 -10.70
N GLN A 818 28.67 4.02 -10.51
CA GLN A 818 29.86 3.31 -10.01
C GLN A 818 30.01 3.53 -8.50
N GLU A 819 30.27 2.43 -7.76
CA GLU A 819 30.59 2.47 -6.33
C GLU A 819 31.78 3.41 -6.07
N GLY A 820 31.55 4.40 -5.19
CA GLY A 820 32.54 5.06 -4.34
C GLY A 820 33.89 5.45 -4.97
N VAL A 821 33.99 6.69 -5.47
CA VAL A 821 35.28 7.40 -5.47
C VAL A 821 35.20 8.55 -4.46
N SER A 822 35.46 8.23 -3.20
CA SER A 822 35.63 9.20 -2.12
C SER A 822 36.78 10.16 -2.46
N GLY A 823 36.51 11.47 -2.49
CA GLY A 823 37.53 12.52 -2.61
C GLY A 823 37.47 13.44 -3.85
N THR A 824 36.46 13.33 -4.70
CA THR A 824 36.22 14.35 -5.76
C THR A 824 35.13 15.33 -5.35
N LYS A 825 35.10 16.54 -5.96
CA LYS A 825 34.02 17.54 -5.75
C LYS A 825 32.60 16.98 -6.00
N ASN A 826 32.48 15.85 -6.69
CA ASN A 826 31.23 15.15 -6.98
C ASN A 826 30.89 14.04 -5.96
N GLY A 827 31.81 13.71 -5.04
CA GLY A 827 31.63 12.66 -4.03
C GLY A 827 30.82 13.09 -2.81
N LEU A 828 30.67 14.40 -2.56
CA LEU A 828 29.79 14.92 -1.50
C LEU A 828 28.29 14.73 -1.80
N SER A 829 27.94 14.29 -3.01
CA SER A 829 26.56 14.05 -3.45
C SER A 829 26.12 12.59 -3.39
N LEU A 830 27.00 11.65 -3.01
CA LEU A 830 26.78 10.20 -3.14
C LEU A 830 26.72 9.45 -1.79
N GLU A 831 26.16 10.08 -0.75
CA GLU A 831 25.64 9.32 0.42
C GLU A 831 24.18 8.86 0.21
N GLY A 832 23.58 9.15 -0.95
CA GLY A 832 22.24 8.71 -1.34
C GLY A 832 22.25 7.99 -2.68
N GLU A 833 21.45 6.92 -2.77
CA GLU A 833 21.19 6.12 -3.98
C GLU A 833 20.84 7.01 -5.20
N GLY A 834 21.66 6.98 -6.24
CA GLY A 834 21.40 7.70 -7.50
C GLY A 834 20.14 7.16 -8.20
N GLY A 835 19.03 7.85 -8.06
CA GLY A 835 17.72 7.37 -8.53
C GLY A 835 17.35 7.87 -9.93
N VAL A 836 17.32 6.97 -10.92
CA VAL A 836 16.64 7.22 -12.21
C VAL A 836 15.15 6.92 -12.04
N TRP A 837 14.29 7.93 -12.19
CA TRP A 837 12.85 7.77 -12.01
C TRP A 837 12.12 7.50 -13.32
N LEU A 838 11.24 6.50 -13.30
CA LEU A 838 10.44 6.07 -14.44
C LEU A 838 9.04 6.69 -14.31
N SER A 839 8.63 7.48 -15.30
CA SER A 839 7.23 7.93 -15.43
C SER A 839 6.56 7.22 -16.61
N TYR A 840 5.42 6.56 -16.37
CA TYR A 840 4.65 5.83 -17.39
C TYR A 840 3.56 6.69 -18.03
#